data_AF-A0A955AR42-F1
#
_entry.id   AF-A0A955AR42-F1
#
_cell.length_a   1.000
_cell.length_b   1.000
_cell.length_c   1.000
_cell.angle_alpha   90.00
_cell.angle_beta   90.00
_cell.angle_gamma   90.00
#
_symmetry.space_group_name_H-M   'P 1'
#
loop_
_entity.id
_entity.type
_entity.pdbx_description
1 polymer ?
#
loop_
_entity_poly.entity_id
_entity_poly.type
_entity_poly.pdbx_seq_one_letter_code
_entity_poly.pdbx_strand_id
1 'polypeptide(L)'
;MNMDKLVSLCKRRGFLFQSSEIYGGLNGFWDYGPLGVELKRNIKDAWWRDMVTGHDDLTQPAGAPSTYEMTGLDCTIIMHPQVWKCSGHYDLFHDFMVDCRESKRRYRHDQVVGRWLVTDNGKTFIAVEETEAALDDVEKRALKFLNLRAKDVAKLQFDGGLASLTSVDDLAQVLGPDAKQVGSLTEPREFNLMFKTYVGALSGEEGAAFLRPETAQGIFVNFKNVVDSTRVRVPFGIAQVGKSFRNEITPRNFTFRSREFEQMEIEFFCHPDTSRQWYQYWRDRRFKWYTDLGLAGERLQLRDHDPDELSHYSTGTADIEYAFPFLPEGSYGELEGIAHRGDFDLRSHMEGKLDPNTNPLTVELGEDGKPKWRGSGKDLTYRDDLTNERFTPHVIEPSAGADRATLAYCQRAREAYKGVPVIAGGVEASLRRLAHYDYWSDKVKRSILLDSKADLVAYGMGENSIVEMARRLDAGETVKDLRDMRGVAYAMGASEEPPTAALPLPSYEDVCQDKFAFAEATKIIHNETNPYNAKILLQMHGRQAVVTSPPQLPISQQAMDAIYDLPYSRQPHPSYREPIPAFETIKDSVTIMRGCFGGCTFCSITAHQGRVIQSRSKASIVREVETMAQNPKFKGTVSDIGGPTANMYQMKCSRPEVEAVCRRQSCVHPTICKLLGTDHGPLIEVMQETRQVQGVKKVLVASGIRMDLAQRSPEYMAELTKHHVGGLLKVAPEHASEEVLEKMRKPSIDDFAEFSTKFQNESKKAGKKQHLVPYFIASHPGSDLNAMIELAVFLKQNGYKPDQVQDFIPAPLDVATCMYYTGLDPFSKKPVYVAKKMRDRKFQRALMQFFKPENYFEVREALREAGRQDLIGNDCDSLIPDRPPREALQKRRSNANKRFQGDYVHQIKSKTNGSPNTKDAKKSRNKTKKRAPNSGATGSRHSSESLPLSAKKKKSNRKQSRNQPGKGYRPERKEIKRKDS
;
A
#
# COMPACT_ATOMS: atom_id res chain seq x y z
N MET A 1 -21.93 -23.08 9.80
CA MET A 1 -22.30 -21.72 10.31
C MET A 1 -23.04 -21.01 9.20
N ASN A 2 -24.38 -21.00 9.20
CA ASN A 2 -25.18 -20.55 8.05
C ASN A 2 -24.73 -19.17 7.48
N MET A 3 -24.74 -19.09 6.15
CA MET A 3 -24.20 -17.98 5.36
C MET A 3 -24.85 -16.61 5.64
N ASP A 4 -26.15 -16.54 5.96
CA ASP A 4 -26.82 -15.27 6.33
C ASP A 4 -26.15 -14.63 7.55
N LYS A 5 -25.64 -15.44 8.48
CA LYS A 5 -24.93 -14.95 9.66
C LYS A 5 -23.56 -14.37 9.30
N LEU A 6 -22.92 -14.85 8.23
CA LEU A 6 -21.70 -14.28 7.67
C LEU A 6 -22.01 -12.98 6.90
N VAL A 7 -22.96 -13.00 5.96
CA VAL A 7 -23.36 -11.80 5.18
C VAL A 7 -23.83 -10.67 6.12
N SER A 8 -24.68 -10.99 7.09
CA SER A 8 -25.13 -10.06 8.14
C SER A 8 -23.99 -9.54 9.01
N LEU A 9 -22.99 -10.37 9.36
CA LEU A 9 -21.79 -9.93 10.08
C LEU A 9 -20.96 -8.97 9.21
N CYS A 10 -20.71 -9.34 7.96
CA CYS A 10 -19.91 -8.57 7.01
C CYS A 10 -20.49 -7.18 6.77
N LYS A 11 -21.79 -7.07 6.51
CA LYS A 11 -22.49 -5.79 6.34
C LYS A 11 -22.49 -4.97 7.64
N ARG A 12 -22.88 -5.57 8.77
CA ARG A 12 -23.03 -4.90 10.09
C ARG A 12 -21.70 -4.44 10.72
N ARG A 13 -20.58 -5.08 10.38
CA ARG A 13 -19.23 -4.70 10.84
C ARG A 13 -18.41 -3.97 9.76
N GLY A 14 -18.97 -3.76 8.57
CA GLY A 14 -18.30 -3.04 7.49
C GLY A 14 -17.10 -3.78 6.92
N PHE A 15 -17.19 -5.09 6.77
CA PHE A 15 -16.25 -5.84 5.92
C PHE A 15 -16.60 -5.64 4.44
N LEU A 16 -17.86 -5.86 4.08
CA LEU A 16 -18.34 -5.85 2.70
C LEU A 16 -19.74 -5.26 2.64
N PHE A 17 -20.00 -4.43 1.64
CA PHE A 17 -21.31 -3.85 1.33
C PHE A 17 -21.70 -4.18 -0.11
N GLN A 18 -23.00 -4.24 -0.39
CA GLN A 18 -23.49 -4.30 -1.77
C GLN A 18 -23.06 -3.03 -2.50
N SER A 19 -22.31 -3.14 -3.61
CA SER A 19 -21.87 -1.94 -4.32
C SER A 19 -23.08 -1.18 -4.85
N SER A 20 -23.05 0.15 -4.72
CA SER A 20 -24.16 1.06 -5.04
C SER A 20 -25.49 0.78 -4.31
N GLU A 21 -25.45 0.26 -3.08
CA GLU A 21 -26.65 -0.15 -2.30
C GLU A 21 -27.78 0.91 -2.27
N ILE A 22 -27.44 2.20 -2.14
CA ILE A 22 -28.42 3.30 -2.07
C ILE A 22 -29.23 3.52 -3.36
N TYR A 23 -28.81 2.92 -4.48
CA TYR A 23 -29.50 2.92 -5.77
C TYR A 23 -30.18 1.57 -6.08
N GLY A 24 -30.35 0.71 -5.08
CA GLY A 24 -30.87 -0.65 -5.22
C GLY A 24 -29.79 -1.74 -5.31
N GLY A 25 -28.52 -1.34 -5.43
CA GLY A 25 -27.38 -2.25 -5.54
C GLY A 25 -27.13 -2.78 -6.97
N LEU A 26 -25.86 -2.94 -7.32
CA LEU A 26 -25.45 -3.54 -8.60
C LEU A 26 -25.00 -5.00 -8.39
N ASN A 27 -25.87 -5.97 -8.68
CA ASN A 27 -25.62 -7.38 -8.35
C ASN A 27 -24.31 -7.89 -8.97
N GLY A 28 -23.53 -8.62 -8.16
CA GLY A 28 -22.19 -9.12 -8.46
C GLY A 28 -21.05 -8.17 -8.08
N PHE A 29 -21.30 -6.91 -7.70
CA PHE A 29 -20.26 -5.96 -7.31
C PHE A 29 -20.33 -5.65 -5.81
N TRP A 30 -19.18 -5.67 -5.12
CA TRP A 30 -19.09 -5.54 -3.66
C TRP A 30 -18.04 -4.52 -3.22
N ASP A 31 -18.45 -3.57 -2.38
CA ASP A 31 -17.56 -2.55 -1.84
C ASP A 31 -16.89 -3.07 -0.55
N TYR A 32 -15.56 -3.20 -0.56
CA TYR A 32 -14.78 -3.58 0.63
C TYR A 32 -14.76 -2.43 1.63
N GLY A 33 -15.41 -2.63 2.78
CA GLY A 33 -15.69 -1.62 3.78
C GLY A 33 -14.54 -1.35 4.78
N PRO A 34 -14.81 -0.54 5.82
CA PRO A 34 -13.89 -0.18 6.90
C PRO A 34 -12.98 -1.29 7.46
N LEU A 35 -13.50 -2.51 7.64
CA LEU A 35 -12.69 -3.64 8.08
C LEU A 35 -12.16 -4.46 6.90
N GLY A 36 -12.92 -4.58 5.82
CA GLY A 36 -12.59 -5.37 4.63
C GLY A 36 -11.40 -4.83 3.85
N VAL A 37 -11.23 -3.52 3.70
CA VAL A 37 -10.18 -2.96 2.83
C VAL A 37 -8.76 -3.30 3.27
N GLU A 38 -8.47 -3.27 4.58
CA GLU A 38 -7.22 -3.84 5.13
C GLU A 38 -7.40 -5.26 5.69
N LEU A 39 -8.59 -5.87 5.53
CA LEU A 39 -8.65 -7.33 5.43
C LEU A 39 -7.87 -7.60 4.11
N LYS A 40 -8.40 -7.22 2.95
CA LYS A 40 -7.79 -7.37 1.61
C LYS A 40 -6.32 -7.03 1.48
N ARG A 41 -5.87 -5.95 2.11
CA ARG A 41 -4.44 -5.62 2.13
C ARG A 41 -3.55 -6.75 2.67
N ASN A 42 -3.81 -7.28 3.87
CA ASN A 42 -2.74 -7.97 4.59
C ASN A 42 -2.48 -9.42 4.14
N ILE A 43 -3.43 -10.16 3.55
CA ILE A 43 -3.06 -11.43 2.90
C ILE A 43 -2.44 -11.19 1.53
N LYS A 44 -2.80 -10.11 0.80
CA LYS A 44 -1.98 -9.69 -0.35
C LYS A 44 -0.55 -9.39 0.07
N ASP A 45 -0.34 -8.59 1.12
CA ASP A 45 0.98 -8.26 1.66
C ASP A 45 1.69 -9.52 2.22
N ALA A 46 0.98 -10.52 2.76
CA ALA A 46 1.57 -11.77 3.27
C ALA A 46 1.92 -12.78 2.15
N TRP A 47 1.03 -12.97 1.17
CA TRP A 47 1.24 -13.78 -0.04
C TRP A 47 2.41 -13.22 -0.85
N TRP A 48 2.44 -11.90 -1.07
CA TRP A 48 3.52 -11.23 -1.80
C TRP A 48 4.86 -11.34 -1.07
N ARG A 49 4.84 -11.34 0.27
CA ARG A 49 6.05 -11.57 1.07
C ARG A 49 6.54 -13.01 1.02
N ASP A 50 5.66 -14.01 1.02
CA ASP A 50 6.06 -15.43 0.99
C ASP A 50 6.48 -15.89 -0.41
N MET A 51 5.78 -15.41 -1.45
CA MET A 51 5.97 -15.84 -2.83
C MET A 51 6.94 -14.97 -3.62
N VAL A 52 7.21 -13.72 -3.19
CA VAL A 52 8.09 -12.79 -3.91
C VAL A 52 9.19 -12.22 -3.01
N THR A 53 8.88 -11.32 -2.07
CA THR A 53 9.92 -10.49 -1.42
C THR A 53 10.61 -11.14 -0.21
N GLY A 54 10.38 -12.43 0.01
CA GLY A 54 10.97 -13.23 1.09
C GLY A 54 11.28 -14.66 0.64
N HIS A 55 11.14 -14.93 -0.66
CA HIS A 55 11.71 -16.10 -1.31
C HIS A 55 13.22 -15.86 -1.51
N ASP A 56 14.02 -16.92 -1.41
CA ASP A 56 15.49 -16.87 -1.51
C ASP A 56 15.93 -17.63 -2.75
N ASP A 57 16.23 -16.90 -3.83
CA ASP A 57 16.62 -17.46 -5.13
C ASP A 57 17.87 -18.36 -5.06
N LEU A 58 18.68 -18.24 -3.99
CA LEU A 58 19.92 -19.00 -3.79
C LEU A 58 19.72 -20.28 -2.97
N THR A 59 18.58 -20.45 -2.28
CA THR A 59 18.30 -21.60 -1.42
C THR A 59 17.15 -22.43 -2.00
N GLN A 60 17.43 -23.66 -2.43
CA GLN A 60 16.41 -24.61 -2.90
C GLN A 60 15.36 -24.85 -1.81
N PRO A 61 14.07 -24.48 -2.02
CA PRO A 61 13.04 -24.72 -1.03
C PRO A 61 12.76 -26.21 -0.84
N ALA A 62 12.27 -26.58 0.35
CA ALA A 62 11.91 -27.97 0.64
C ALA A 62 10.83 -28.47 -0.33
N GLY A 63 11.12 -29.57 -1.04
CA GLY A 63 10.24 -30.16 -2.06
C GLY A 63 10.41 -29.57 -3.46
N ALA A 64 11.14 -28.47 -3.65
CA ALA A 64 11.39 -27.91 -4.99
C ALA A 64 12.43 -28.77 -5.76
N PRO A 65 12.27 -29.00 -7.07
CA PRO A 65 13.26 -29.69 -7.90
C PRO A 65 14.65 -29.01 -7.93
N SER A 66 14.70 -27.67 -7.87
CA SER A 66 15.95 -26.88 -7.78
C SER A 66 15.72 -25.53 -7.07
N THR A 67 16.76 -24.69 -7.01
CA THR A 67 16.60 -23.23 -6.87
C THR A 67 15.79 -22.66 -8.05
N TYR A 68 15.11 -21.54 -7.82
CA TYR A 68 14.36 -20.78 -8.82
C TYR A 68 14.27 -19.30 -8.43
N GLU A 69 14.10 -18.41 -9.41
CA GLU A 69 13.94 -16.96 -9.17
C GLU A 69 12.46 -16.55 -9.05
N MET A 70 12.14 -15.50 -8.29
CA MET A 70 10.79 -14.90 -8.24
C MET A 70 10.79 -13.38 -8.48
N THR A 71 9.92 -12.90 -9.37
CA THR A 71 9.78 -11.47 -9.68
C THR A 71 8.31 -11.02 -9.70
N GLY A 72 8.07 -9.71 -9.58
CA GLY A 72 6.73 -9.11 -9.50
C GLY A 72 6.35 -8.27 -10.71
N LEU A 73 5.06 -8.29 -11.08
CA LEU A 73 4.48 -7.52 -12.18
C LEU A 73 3.13 -6.89 -11.80
N ASP A 74 2.77 -5.79 -12.45
CA ASP A 74 1.43 -5.15 -12.39
C ASP A 74 1.04 -4.65 -13.79
N CYS A 75 0.12 -5.36 -14.44
CA CYS A 75 -0.36 -5.07 -15.79
C CYS A 75 -1.70 -4.32 -15.81
N THR A 76 -2.02 -3.71 -16.95
CA THR A 76 -3.31 -3.03 -17.16
C THR A 76 -4.50 -3.98 -17.12
N ILE A 77 -5.64 -3.48 -16.65
CA ILE A 77 -6.93 -4.19 -16.68
C ILE A 77 -7.48 -4.28 -18.11
N ILE A 78 -7.29 -3.22 -18.91
CA ILE A 78 -7.67 -3.19 -20.32
C ILE A 78 -6.52 -3.74 -21.15
N MET A 79 -6.82 -4.68 -22.05
CA MET A 79 -5.86 -5.25 -22.99
C MET A 79 -6.45 -5.38 -24.40
N HIS A 80 -5.58 -5.44 -25.40
CA HIS A 80 -5.91 -5.48 -26.83
C HIS A 80 -6.70 -6.76 -27.20
N PRO A 81 -7.77 -6.70 -28.02
CA PRO A 81 -8.61 -7.86 -28.36
C PRO A 81 -7.87 -9.12 -28.79
N GLN A 82 -6.76 -8.97 -29.53
CA GLN A 82 -5.96 -10.11 -30.00
C GLN A 82 -5.39 -10.98 -28.87
N VAL A 83 -5.15 -10.43 -27.67
CA VAL A 83 -4.68 -11.18 -26.49
C VAL A 83 -5.73 -12.22 -26.09
N TRP A 84 -6.98 -11.79 -26.00
CA TRP A 84 -8.14 -12.64 -25.70
C TRP A 84 -8.48 -13.58 -26.85
N LYS A 85 -8.14 -13.21 -28.09
CA LYS A 85 -8.36 -14.06 -29.26
C LYS A 85 -7.35 -15.19 -29.39
N CYS A 86 -6.07 -14.95 -29.08
CA CYS A 86 -5.06 -16.02 -29.03
C CYS A 86 -5.33 -16.97 -27.86
N SER A 87 -5.45 -16.45 -26.64
CA SER A 87 -5.70 -17.22 -25.41
C SER A 87 -7.08 -17.89 -25.30
N GLY A 88 -7.79 -18.10 -26.41
CA GLY A 88 -9.11 -18.74 -26.48
C GLY A 88 -10.27 -17.93 -25.92
N HIS A 89 -10.04 -17.02 -24.96
CA HIS A 89 -11.06 -16.28 -24.20
C HIS A 89 -12.16 -15.58 -25.03
N TYR A 90 -11.84 -15.09 -26.22
CA TYR A 90 -12.84 -14.47 -27.10
C TYR A 90 -13.92 -15.46 -27.55
N ASP A 91 -13.54 -16.72 -27.77
CA ASP A 91 -14.42 -17.76 -28.33
C ASP A 91 -14.93 -18.71 -27.23
N LEU A 92 -14.07 -19.10 -26.29
CA LEU A 92 -14.30 -20.20 -25.34
C LEU A 92 -14.71 -19.74 -23.94
N PHE A 93 -14.56 -18.45 -23.61
CA PHE A 93 -14.95 -17.92 -22.29
C PHE A 93 -16.42 -17.49 -22.30
N HIS A 94 -17.32 -18.46 -22.47
CA HIS A 94 -18.75 -18.26 -22.50
C HIS A 94 -19.49 -19.23 -21.56
N ASP A 95 -20.64 -18.79 -21.06
CA ASP A 95 -21.64 -19.67 -20.47
C ASP A 95 -22.77 -19.91 -21.48
N PHE A 96 -23.44 -21.06 -21.39
CA PHE A 96 -24.73 -21.23 -22.05
C PHE A 96 -25.84 -20.57 -21.24
N MET A 97 -26.72 -19.83 -21.92
CA MET A 97 -27.81 -19.06 -21.31
C MET A 97 -29.15 -19.37 -21.99
N VAL A 98 -30.22 -19.45 -21.20
CA VAL A 98 -31.61 -19.54 -21.67
C VAL A 98 -32.42 -18.33 -21.22
N ASP A 99 -33.16 -17.69 -22.14
CA ASP A 99 -34.08 -16.58 -21.84
C ASP A 99 -35.52 -17.13 -21.70
N CYS A 100 -36.25 -16.73 -20.67
CA CYS A 100 -37.69 -17.05 -20.59
C CYS A 100 -38.51 -16.06 -21.43
N ARG A 101 -39.19 -16.58 -22.46
CA ARG A 101 -40.05 -15.86 -23.40
C ARG A 101 -41.20 -15.13 -22.69
N GLU A 102 -41.73 -15.66 -21.58
CA GLU A 102 -42.76 -15.00 -20.76
C GLU A 102 -42.17 -13.91 -19.84
N SER A 103 -41.33 -14.30 -18.87
CA SER A 103 -40.88 -13.41 -17.78
C SER A 103 -39.72 -12.48 -18.14
N LYS A 104 -39.07 -12.68 -19.30
CA LYS A 104 -37.85 -11.99 -19.77
C LYS A 104 -36.63 -12.12 -18.84
N ARG A 105 -36.70 -12.98 -17.82
CA ARG A 105 -35.55 -13.39 -17.01
C ARG A 105 -34.62 -14.31 -17.81
N ARG A 106 -33.36 -14.33 -17.42
CA ARG A 106 -32.29 -15.13 -18.03
C ARG A 106 -31.68 -16.02 -16.97
N TYR A 107 -31.31 -17.24 -17.36
CA TYR A 107 -30.71 -18.23 -16.48
C TYR A 107 -29.49 -18.84 -17.17
N ARG A 108 -28.46 -19.15 -16.40
CA ARG A 108 -27.34 -19.98 -16.84
C ARG A 108 -27.88 -21.42 -17.02
N HIS A 109 -27.57 -22.06 -18.15
CA HIS A 109 -28.26 -23.26 -18.62
C HIS A 109 -28.08 -24.47 -17.70
N ASP A 110 -26.88 -24.63 -17.14
CA ASP A 110 -26.50 -25.64 -16.15
C ASP A 110 -27.15 -25.42 -14.77
N GLN A 111 -27.27 -24.16 -14.32
CA GLN A 111 -27.88 -23.75 -13.04
C GLN A 111 -29.42 -23.72 -13.06
N VAL A 112 -30.05 -24.28 -14.10
CA VAL A 112 -31.48 -24.60 -14.11
C VAL A 112 -31.61 -26.11 -13.88
N VAL A 113 -32.30 -26.49 -12.82
CA VAL A 113 -32.48 -27.88 -12.40
C VAL A 113 -33.97 -28.18 -12.25
N GLY A 114 -34.35 -29.45 -12.29
CA GLY A 114 -35.76 -29.82 -12.23
C GLY A 114 -36.00 -31.32 -12.08
N ARG A 115 -37.29 -31.69 -12.11
CA ARG A 115 -37.74 -33.09 -12.12
C ARG A 115 -38.84 -33.28 -13.17
N TRP A 116 -38.93 -34.48 -13.74
CA TRP A 116 -40.03 -34.85 -14.61
C TRP A 116 -41.28 -35.16 -13.79
N LEU A 117 -42.28 -34.28 -13.84
CA LEU A 117 -43.62 -34.53 -13.31
C LEU A 117 -44.40 -35.37 -14.32
N VAL A 118 -44.99 -36.47 -13.86
CA VAL A 118 -45.89 -37.33 -14.64
C VAL A 118 -47.33 -36.84 -14.44
N THR A 119 -48.07 -36.70 -15.55
CA THR A 119 -49.48 -36.27 -15.57
C THR A 119 -50.26 -37.11 -16.58
N ASP A 120 -51.60 -37.07 -16.50
CA ASP A 120 -52.49 -37.76 -17.45
C ASP A 120 -52.28 -37.34 -18.92
N ASN A 121 -51.67 -36.17 -19.15
CA ASN A 121 -51.36 -35.62 -20.47
C ASN A 121 -49.89 -35.82 -20.90
N GLY A 122 -49.10 -36.60 -20.15
CA GLY A 122 -47.69 -36.87 -20.41
C GLY A 122 -46.73 -36.33 -19.32
N LYS A 123 -45.44 -36.32 -19.64
CA LYS A 123 -44.39 -35.80 -18.74
C LYS A 123 -44.19 -34.29 -18.95
N THR A 124 -43.75 -33.59 -17.91
CA THR A 124 -43.37 -32.17 -17.96
C THR A 124 -42.20 -31.93 -17.03
N PHE A 125 -41.13 -31.31 -17.53
CA PHE A 125 -39.97 -30.99 -16.70
C PHE A 125 -40.23 -29.69 -15.92
N ILE A 126 -40.41 -29.83 -14.61
CA ILE A 126 -40.68 -28.72 -13.70
C ILE A 126 -39.34 -28.13 -13.28
N ALA A 127 -38.96 -27.01 -13.89
CA ALA A 127 -37.65 -26.38 -13.72
C ALA A 127 -37.66 -25.24 -12.70
N VAL A 128 -36.57 -25.13 -11.94
CA VAL A 128 -36.27 -24.07 -10.97
C VAL A 128 -34.82 -23.60 -11.14
N GLU A 129 -34.48 -22.47 -10.52
CA GLU A 129 -33.08 -22.11 -10.32
C GLU A 129 -32.46 -23.03 -9.25
N GLU A 130 -31.23 -23.48 -9.48
CA GLU A 130 -30.49 -24.34 -8.55
C GLU A 130 -30.24 -23.64 -7.20
N THR A 131 -30.71 -24.26 -6.11
CA THR A 131 -30.58 -23.80 -4.72
C THR A 131 -30.59 -24.99 -3.75
N GLU A 132 -30.20 -24.77 -2.48
CA GLU A 132 -30.33 -25.75 -1.40
C GLU A 132 -31.77 -26.30 -1.23
N ALA A 133 -32.79 -25.55 -1.68
CA ALA A 133 -34.21 -25.90 -1.59
C ALA A 133 -34.82 -26.37 -2.93
N ALA A 134 -34.00 -26.70 -3.94
CA ALA A 134 -34.48 -26.98 -5.31
C ALA A 134 -35.54 -28.11 -5.36
N LEU A 135 -35.44 -29.15 -4.53
CA LEU A 135 -36.45 -30.21 -4.45
C LEU A 135 -37.80 -29.67 -3.96
N ASP A 136 -37.82 -29.00 -2.81
CA ASP A 136 -39.03 -28.36 -2.26
C ASP A 136 -39.64 -27.35 -3.24
N ASP A 137 -38.81 -26.59 -3.95
CA ASP A 137 -39.27 -25.56 -4.88
C ASP A 137 -39.82 -26.16 -6.19
N VAL A 138 -39.28 -27.29 -6.65
CA VAL A 138 -39.91 -28.11 -7.70
C VAL A 138 -41.27 -28.62 -7.26
N GLU A 139 -41.43 -29.10 -6.02
CA GLU A 139 -42.74 -29.57 -5.52
C GLU A 139 -43.76 -28.43 -5.37
N LYS A 140 -43.37 -27.30 -4.79
CA LYS A 140 -44.19 -26.08 -4.72
C LYS A 140 -44.60 -25.61 -6.13
N ARG A 141 -43.69 -25.70 -7.10
CA ARG A 141 -43.94 -25.34 -8.51
C ARG A 141 -44.90 -26.31 -9.20
N ALA A 142 -44.73 -27.61 -9.01
CA ALA A 142 -45.60 -28.65 -9.54
C ALA A 142 -47.04 -28.51 -9.00
N LEU A 143 -47.21 -28.29 -7.68
CA LEU A 143 -48.51 -27.97 -7.08
C LEU A 143 -49.16 -26.75 -7.76
N LYS A 144 -48.40 -25.66 -7.90
CA LYS A 144 -48.88 -24.40 -8.48
C LYS A 144 -49.26 -24.54 -9.96
N PHE A 145 -48.52 -25.35 -10.72
CA PHE A 145 -48.81 -25.68 -12.12
C PHE A 145 -50.10 -26.49 -12.26
N LEU A 146 -50.32 -27.49 -11.41
CA LEU A 146 -51.55 -28.30 -11.37
C LEU A 146 -52.71 -27.64 -10.59
N ASN A 147 -52.54 -26.41 -10.09
CA ASN A 147 -53.51 -25.68 -9.25
C ASN A 147 -53.95 -26.47 -7.98
N LEU A 148 -53.04 -27.26 -7.41
CA LEU A 148 -53.22 -28.07 -6.20
C LEU A 148 -52.77 -27.33 -4.94
N ARG A 149 -53.19 -27.81 -3.75
CA ARG A 149 -52.82 -27.21 -2.46
C ARG A 149 -51.70 -28.00 -1.77
N ALA A 150 -51.02 -27.40 -0.79
CA ALA A 150 -49.90 -28.03 -0.08
C ALA A 150 -50.22 -29.38 0.61
N LYS A 151 -51.50 -29.69 0.85
CA LYS A 151 -51.94 -31.00 1.36
C LYS A 151 -52.02 -32.11 0.29
N ASP A 152 -51.88 -31.75 -0.98
CA ASP A 152 -52.07 -32.62 -2.14
C ASP A 152 -50.71 -33.09 -2.73
N VAL A 153 -49.57 -32.78 -2.10
CA VAL A 153 -48.20 -33.19 -2.53
C VAL A 153 -48.10 -34.68 -2.81
N ALA A 154 -48.72 -35.52 -1.97
CA ALA A 154 -48.73 -36.99 -2.12
C ALA A 154 -49.46 -37.50 -3.38
N LYS A 155 -50.00 -36.61 -4.23
CA LYS A 155 -50.56 -36.93 -5.56
C LYS A 155 -49.60 -36.63 -6.71
N LEU A 156 -48.49 -35.93 -6.45
CA LEU A 156 -47.46 -35.66 -7.45
C LEU A 156 -46.67 -36.96 -7.69
N GLN A 157 -46.61 -37.41 -8.94
CA GLN A 157 -45.73 -38.49 -9.35
C GLN A 157 -44.56 -37.88 -10.12
N PHE A 158 -43.34 -38.06 -9.60
CA PHE A 158 -42.11 -37.63 -10.26
C PHE A 158 -41.33 -38.83 -10.76
N ASP A 159 -40.83 -38.72 -11.99
CA ASP A 159 -39.90 -39.65 -12.59
C ASP A 159 -38.46 -39.14 -12.44
N GLY A 160 -37.58 -40.00 -11.93
CA GLY A 160 -36.19 -39.68 -11.61
C GLY A 160 -35.97 -38.76 -10.40
N GLY A 161 -34.68 -38.49 -10.15
CA GLY A 161 -34.20 -37.51 -9.15
C GLY A 161 -34.26 -36.07 -9.66
N LEU A 162 -33.50 -35.18 -9.02
CA LEU A 162 -33.21 -33.85 -9.56
C LEU A 162 -32.19 -34.00 -10.72
N ALA A 163 -32.44 -33.34 -11.84
CA ALA A 163 -31.57 -33.32 -13.01
C ALA A 163 -31.31 -31.88 -13.49
N SER A 164 -30.20 -31.65 -14.21
CA SER A 164 -29.92 -30.38 -14.87
C SER A 164 -30.74 -30.25 -16.17
N LEU A 165 -31.08 -29.01 -16.54
CA LEU A 165 -31.69 -28.72 -17.83
C LEU A 165 -30.78 -29.11 -19.02
N THR A 166 -29.47 -29.20 -18.81
CA THR A 166 -28.50 -29.70 -19.82
C THR A 166 -28.75 -31.15 -20.24
N SER A 167 -29.54 -31.93 -19.48
CA SER A 167 -29.94 -33.31 -19.83
C SER A 167 -31.39 -33.40 -20.35
N VAL A 168 -31.96 -32.31 -20.90
CA VAL A 168 -33.34 -32.26 -21.41
C VAL A 168 -33.34 -31.86 -22.88
N ASP A 169 -33.51 -32.84 -23.77
CA ASP A 169 -33.45 -32.64 -25.24
C ASP A 169 -34.61 -31.80 -25.80
N ASP A 170 -35.78 -31.78 -25.13
CA ASP A 170 -36.98 -31.08 -25.59
C ASP A 170 -37.45 -30.00 -24.61
N LEU A 171 -37.03 -28.76 -24.88
CA LEU A 171 -37.44 -27.58 -24.11
C LEU A 171 -38.93 -27.25 -24.24
N ALA A 172 -39.67 -27.81 -25.21
CA ALA A 172 -41.13 -27.64 -25.30
C ALA A 172 -41.85 -28.27 -24.10
N GLN A 173 -41.27 -29.29 -23.47
CA GLN A 173 -41.80 -29.96 -22.27
C GLN A 173 -41.38 -29.29 -20.96
N VAL A 174 -40.61 -28.19 -21.00
CA VAL A 174 -40.04 -27.53 -19.82
C VAL A 174 -40.91 -26.36 -19.33
N LEU A 175 -41.33 -26.40 -18.07
CA LEU A 175 -41.91 -25.28 -17.34
C LEU A 175 -40.78 -24.46 -16.67
N GLY A 176 -40.23 -23.47 -17.38
CA GLY A 176 -39.10 -22.67 -16.89
C GLY A 176 -39.35 -21.89 -15.58
N PRO A 177 -38.29 -21.44 -14.85
CA PRO A 177 -38.36 -21.05 -13.43
C PRO A 177 -39.29 -19.89 -13.03
N ASP A 178 -39.73 -19.03 -13.95
CA ASP A 178 -40.74 -17.99 -13.70
C ASP A 178 -41.93 -18.02 -14.70
N ALA A 179 -42.04 -19.08 -15.50
CA ALA A 179 -43.13 -19.25 -16.45
C ALA A 179 -44.40 -19.86 -15.83
N LYS A 180 -45.54 -19.63 -16.49
CA LYS A 180 -46.83 -20.31 -16.26
C LYS A 180 -47.12 -21.39 -17.29
N GLN A 181 -46.40 -21.40 -18.41
CA GLN A 181 -46.59 -22.31 -19.54
C GLN A 181 -45.29 -23.05 -19.86
N VAL A 182 -45.43 -24.28 -20.38
CA VAL A 182 -44.32 -25.09 -20.93
C VAL A 182 -43.84 -24.50 -22.28
N GLY A 183 -42.64 -24.87 -22.73
CA GLY A 183 -42.03 -24.30 -23.96
C GLY A 183 -41.64 -22.83 -23.85
N SER A 184 -41.52 -22.33 -22.62
CA SER A 184 -41.34 -20.93 -22.30
C SER A 184 -39.89 -20.47 -22.30
N LEU A 185 -38.91 -21.38 -22.32
CA LEU A 185 -37.49 -21.07 -22.48
C LEU A 185 -37.11 -20.98 -23.96
N THR A 186 -36.08 -20.20 -24.28
CA THR A 186 -35.36 -20.30 -25.57
C THR A 186 -34.40 -21.47 -25.57
N GLU A 187 -33.97 -21.87 -26.77
CA GLU A 187 -32.76 -22.68 -26.94
C GLU A 187 -31.56 -22.07 -26.19
N PRO A 188 -30.61 -22.90 -25.71
CA PRO A 188 -29.39 -22.41 -25.09
C PRO A 188 -28.55 -21.65 -26.11
N ARG A 189 -27.99 -20.51 -25.69
CA ARG A 189 -27.09 -19.69 -26.51
C ARG A 189 -25.86 -19.26 -25.73
N GLU A 190 -24.74 -19.19 -26.41
CA GLU A 190 -23.48 -18.70 -25.84
C GLU A 190 -23.63 -17.25 -25.36
N PHE A 191 -23.04 -16.97 -24.19
CA PHE A 191 -22.93 -15.64 -23.62
C PHE A 191 -21.50 -15.44 -23.12
N ASN A 192 -20.71 -14.63 -23.85
CA ASN A 192 -19.32 -14.38 -23.51
C ASN A 192 -19.20 -13.62 -22.18
N LEU A 193 -18.35 -14.14 -21.29
CA LEU A 193 -18.17 -13.68 -19.92
C LEU A 193 -17.12 -12.56 -19.76
N MET A 194 -16.57 -12.01 -20.85
CA MET A 194 -15.70 -10.82 -20.77
C MET A 194 -16.52 -9.52 -20.83
N PHE A 195 -16.13 -8.54 -20.02
CA PHE A 195 -16.70 -7.18 -20.13
C PHE A 195 -16.08 -6.42 -21.30
N LYS A 196 -16.82 -6.34 -22.41
CA LYS A 196 -16.46 -5.50 -23.56
C LYS A 196 -16.57 -4.01 -23.24
N THR A 197 -15.63 -3.22 -23.74
CA THR A 197 -15.57 -1.76 -23.65
C THR A 197 -14.99 -1.17 -24.95
N TYR A 198 -14.86 0.15 -25.03
CA TYR A 198 -14.35 0.86 -26.20
C TYR A 198 -13.28 1.90 -25.80
N VAL A 199 -12.24 2.01 -26.61
CA VAL A 199 -11.13 2.96 -26.46
C VAL A 199 -11.25 4.06 -27.52
N GLY A 200 -11.03 5.31 -27.11
CA GLY A 200 -11.15 6.48 -27.99
C GLY A 200 -12.56 7.07 -28.05
N ALA A 201 -12.82 7.88 -29.07
CA ALA A 201 -14.06 8.69 -29.19
C ALA A 201 -15.19 8.03 -29.99
N LEU A 202 -14.98 6.82 -30.53
CA LEU A 202 -15.93 6.11 -31.39
C LEU A 202 -16.17 4.70 -30.83
N SER A 203 -17.42 4.37 -30.50
CA SER A 203 -17.82 3.05 -30.00
C SER A 203 -18.01 2.02 -31.13
N GLY A 204 -17.01 1.91 -32.00
CA GLY A 204 -16.95 0.95 -33.12
C GLY A 204 -16.06 -0.24 -32.80
N GLU A 205 -16.19 -1.32 -33.57
CA GLU A 205 -15.41 -2.55 -33.38
C GLU A 205 -13.89 -2.35 -33.53
N GLU A 206 -13.45 -1.39 -34.35
CA GLU A 206 -12.03 -0.99 -34.45
C GLU A 206 -11.47 -0.40 -33.14
N GLY A 207 -12.34 0.14 -32.28
CA GLY A 207 -12.01 0.65 -30.95
C GLY A 207 -12.33 -0.31 -29.81
N ALA A 208 -12.77 -1.55 -30.09
CA ALA A 208 -13.15 -2.49 -29.05
C ALA A 208 -11.96 -2.90 -28.18
N ALA A 209 -12.21 -3.06 -26.87
CA ALA A 209 -11.30 -3.66 -25.91
C ALA A 209 -12.09 -4.40 -24.83
N PHE A 210 -11.40 -5.06 -23.89
CA PHE A 210 -12.04 -5.80 -22.82
C PHE A 210 -11.38 -5.52 -21.47
N LEU A 211 -12.17 -5.54 -20.39
CA LEU A 211 -11.64 -5.71 -19.03
C LEU A 211 -11.25 -7.19 -18.87
N ARG A 212 -10.05 -7.45 -18.37
CA ARG A 212 -9.51 -8.81 -18.26
C ARG A 212 -10.32 -9.73 -17.34
N PRO A 213 -10.60 -11.00 -17.73
CA PRO A 213 -11.30 -11.99 -16.90
C PRO A 213 -10.39 -12.76 -15.92
N GLU A 214 -9.07 -12.68 -16.14
CA GLU A 214 -7.96 -13.21 -15.34
C GLU A 214 -6.78 -12.22 -15.41
N THR A 215 -5.73 -12.35 -14.59
CA THR A 215 -4.55 -11.48 -14.65
C THR A 215 -3.37 -12.10 -15.41
N ALA A 216 -3.29 -13.44 -15.45
CA ALA A 216 -2.29 -14.27 -16.14
C ALA A 216 -1.88 -13.78 -17.54
N GLN A 217 -2.83 -13.43 -18.40
CA GLN A 217 -2.54 -12.90 -19.75
C GLN A 217 -1.65 -11.65 -19.77
N GLY A 218 -1.68 -10.83 -18.72
CA GLY A 218 -0.77 -9.69 -18.56
C GLY A 218 0.69 -10.12 -18.39
N ILE A 219 0.92 -11.25 -17.73
CA ILE A 219 2.23 -11.84 -17.51
C ILE A 219 2.76 -12.47 -18.81
N PHE A 220 1.97 -13.30 -19.50
CA PHE A 220 2.43 -13.99 -20.71
C PHE A 220 2.89 -13.02 -21.81
N VAL A 221 2.14 -11.95 -22.08
CA VAL A 221 2.54 -10.94 -23.08
C VAL A 221 3.77 -10.11 -22.66
N ASN A 222 4.18 -10.20 -21.40
CA ASN A 222 5.38 -9.56 -20.84
C ASN A 222 6.53 -10.53 -20.53
N PHE A 223 6.37 -11.85 -20.68
CA PHE A 223 7.40 -12.86 -20.41
C PHE A 223 8.78 -12.45 -20.94
N LYS A 224 8.85 -12.11 -22.23
CA LYS A 224 10.11 -11.70 -22.89
C LYS A 224 10.65 -10.36 -22.37
N ASN A 225 9.77 -9.41 -22.02
CA ASN A 225 10.17 -8.13 -21.43
C ASN A 225 10.79 -8.34 -20.04
N VAL A 226 10.24 -9.26 -19.24
CA VAL A 226 10.76 -9.60 -17.91
C VAL A 226 12.10 -10.30 -18.04
N VAL A 227 12.22 -11.36 -18.85
CA VAL A 227 13.49 -12.08 -19.10
C VAL A 227 14.58 -11.11 -19.56
N ASP A 228 14.31 -10.26 -20.55
CA ASP A 228 15.32 -9.33 -21.11
C ASP A 228 15.75 -8.22 -20.14
N SER A 229 14.87 -7.78 -19.22
CA SER A 229 15.14 -6.66 -18.32
C SER A 229 15.67 -7.07 -16.94
N THR A 230 15.25 -8.23 -16.43
CA THR A 230 15.65 -8.75 -15.12
C THR A 230 16.81 -9.76 -15.20
N ARG A 231 16.94 -10.47 -16.33
CA ARG A 231 17.92 -11.55 -16.59
C ARG A 231 17.71 -12.83 -15.75
N VAL A 232 16.50 -13.02 -15.24
CA VAL A 232 16.06 -14.27 -14.61
C VAL A 232 16.29 -15.48 -15.53
N ARG A 233 16.56 -16.64 -14.92
CA ARG A 233 16.79 -17.91 -15.60
C ARG A 233 15.63 -18.87 -15.38
N VAL A 234 15.33 -19.71 -16.37
CA VAL A 234 14.40 -20.82 -16.18
C VAL A 234 15.08 -21.86 -15.26
N PRO A 235 14.44 -22.31 -14.16
CA PRO A 235 13.08 -22.01 -13.74
C PRO A 235 12.92 -20.71 -12.92
N PHE A 236 11.87 -19.94 -13.20
CA PHE A 236 11.50 -18.73 -12.44
C PHE A 236 9.99 -18.45 -12.50
N GLY A 237 9.47 -17.72 -11.51
CA GLY A 237 8.08 -17.26 -11.50
C GLY A 237 7.91 -15.74 -11.62
N ILE A 238 6.81 -15.34 -12.27
CA ILE A 238 6.32 -13.96 -12.27
C ILE A 238 5.01 -13.92 -11.48
N ALA A 239 4.99 -13.17 -10.38
CA ALA A 239 3.83 -12.97 -9.54
C ALA A 239 3.12 -11.65 -9.85
N GLN A 240 1.78 -11.64 -9.79
CA GLN A 240 0.95 -10.45 -9.97
C GLN A 240 -0.24 -10.48 -9.01
N VAL A 241 -0.66 -9.31 -8.55
CA VAL A 241 -1.87 -9.17 -7.73
C VAL A 241 -2.71 -8.01 -8.25
N GLY A 242 -3.93 -8.28 -8.72
CA GLY A 242 -4.74 -7.25 -9.36
C GLY A 242 -6.19 -7.65 -9.63
N LYS A 243 -6.95 -6.72 -10.21
CA LYS A 243 -8.37 -6.90 -10.50
C LYS A 243 -8.65 -7.75 -11.73
N SER A 244 -9.75 -8.48 -11.69
CA SER A 244 -10.31 -9.28 -12.79
C SER A 244 -11.83 -9.16 -12.83
N PHE A 245 -12.40 -9.32 -14.02
CA PHE A 245 -13.79 -8.98 -14.33
C PHE A 245 -14.46 -10.08 -15.16
N ARG A 246 -15.36 -10.85 -14.54
CA ARG A 246 -16.16 -11.90 -15.20
C ARG A 246 -17.63 -11.46 -15.23
N ASN A 247 -18.24 -11.43 -16.41
CA ASN A 247 -19.60 -10.94 -16.65
C ASN A 247 -20.66 -12.00 -16.27
N GLU A 248 -20.53 -12.57 -15.06
CA GLU A 248 -21.36 -13.66 -14.53
C GLU A 248 -22.86 -13.42 -14.79
N ILE A 249 -23.55 -14.39 -15.39
CA ILE A 249 -24.98 -14.26 -15.72
C ILE A 249 -25.83 -14.09 -14.44
N THR A 250 -25.62 -14.99 -13.47
CA THR A 250 -26.34 -15.08 -12.20
C THR A 250 -25.38 -14.98 -11.00
N PRO A 251 -24.94 -13.77 -10.60
CA PRO A 251 -24.14 -13.58 -9.40
C PRO A 251 -24.90 -14.05 -8.14
N ARG A 252 -24.28 -14.96 -7.39
CA ARG A 252 -24.83 -15.64 -6.21
C ARG A 252 -23.74 -15.77 -5.12
N ASN A 253 -24.15 -16.21 -3.93
CA ASN A 253 -23.27 -16.61 -2.82
C ASN A 253 -22.26 -15.52 -2.39
N PHE A 254 -22.73 -14.27 -2.27
CA PHE A 254 -21.95 -13.13 -1.78
C PHE A 254 -20.73 -12.84 -2.68
N THR A 255 -19.51 -12.83 -2.14
CA THR A 255 -18.27 -12.60 -2.91
C THR A 255 -17.80 -13.81 -3.71
N PHE A 256 -18.48 -14.96 -3.64
CA PHE A 256 -18.01 -16.18 -4.32
C PHE A 256 -18.24 -16.15 -5.84
N ARG A 257 -19.42 -15.70 -6.30
CA ARG A 257 -19.66 -15.40 -7.71
C ARG A 257 -19.89 -13.90 -7.91
N SER A 258 -18.79 -13.14 -7.90
CA SER A 258 -18.76 -11.69 -8.12
C SER A 258 -18.25 -11.32 -9.52
N ARG A 259 -18.73 -10.19 -10.05
CA ARG A 259 -18.38 -9.65 -11.37
C ARG A 259 -17.10 -8.82 -11.40
N GLU A 260 -16.66 -8.32 -10.25
CA GLU A 260 -15.35 -7.71 -10.04
C GLU A 260 -14.71 -8.33 -8.78
N PHE A 261 -13.50 -8.85 -8.91
CA PHE A 261 -12.72 -9.45 -7.84
C PHE A 261 -11.22 -9.12 -8.00
N GLU A 262 -10.38 -9.61 -7.09
CA GLU A 262 -8.93 -9.52 -7.21
C GLU A 262 -8.33 -10.90 -7.00
N GLN A 263 -7.35 -11.25 -7.85
CA GLN A 263 -6.58 -12.50 -7.79
C GLN A 263 -5.12 -12.19 -7.43
N MET A 264 -4.44 -13.22 -6.94
CA MET A 264 -3.01 -13.26 -6.66
C MET A 264 -2.45 -14.46 -7.43
N GLU A 265 -1.79 -14.21 -8.56
CA GLU A 265 -1.45 -15.23 -9.56
C GLU A 265 0.07 -15.31 -9.78
N ILE A 266 0.58 -16.52 -10.04
CA ILE A 266 2.00 -16.76 -10.34
C ILE A 266 2.09 -17.56 -11.64
N GLU A 267 2.71 -17.03 -12.68
CA GLU A 267 3.13 -17.85 -13.82
C GLU A 267 4.55 -18.35 -13.54
N PHE A 268 4.69 -19.66 -13.32
CA PHE A 268 5.97 -20.30 -13.07
C PHE A 268 6.49 -21.02 -14.31
N PHE A 269 7.53 -20.45 -14.92
CA PHE A 269 8.14 -20.92 -16.16
C PHE A 269 9.24 -21.94 -15.85
N CYS A 270 9.14 -23.15 -16.40
CA CYS A 270 10.03 -24.27 -16.14
C CYS A 270 10.43 -25.05 -17.40
N HIS A 271 11.45 -25.90 -17.31
CA HIS A 271 11.84 -26.78 -18.42
C HIS A 271 10.80 -27.91 -18.60
N PRO A 272 10.38 -28.26 -19.83
CA PRO A 272 9.38 -29.31 -20.08
C PRO A 272 9.63 -30.61 -19.30
N ASP A 273 10.85 -31.15 -19.32
CA ASP A 273 11.22 -32.40 -18.63
C ASP A 273 11.04 -32.35 -17.10
N THR A 274 11.06 -31.15 -16.51
CA THR A 274 10.91 -30.93 -15.06
C THR A 274 9.50 -30.50 -14.65
N SER A 275 8.64 -30.13 -15.62
CA SER A 275 7.38 -29.42 -15.37
C SER A 275 6.40 -30.18 -14.47
N ARG A 276 6.30 -31.52 -14.61
CA ARG A 276 5.51 -32.36 -13.69
C ARG A 276 6.00 -32.34 -12.25
N GLN A 277 7.30 -32.18 -12.02
CA GLN A 277 7.87 -32.06 -10.66
C GLN A 277 7.59 -30.68 -10.06
N TRP A 278 7.65 -29.63 -10.88
CA TRP A 278 7.26 -28.27 -10.48
C TRP A 278 5.77 -28.14 -10.18
N TYR A 279 4.92 -28.82 -10.94
CA TYR A 279 3.49 -28.92 -10.67
C TYR A 279 3.20 -29.50 -9.29
N GLN A 280 3.76 -30.68 -8.98
CA GLN A 280 3.68 -31.30 -7.65
C GLN A 280 4.17 -30.35 -6.56
N TYR A 281 5.36 -29.76 -6.73
CA TYR A 281 5.93 -28.82 -5.75
C TYR A 281 5.01 -27.63 -5.47
N TRP A 282 4.50 -26.96 -6.51
CA TRP A 282 3.65 -25.80 -6.33
C TRP A 282 2.32 -26.20 -5.67
N ARG A 283 1.66 -27.25 -6.17
CA ARG A 283 0.43 -27.78 -5.58
C ARG A 283 0.58 -28.04 -4.07
N ASP A 284 1.61 -28.78 -3.69
CA ASP A 284 1.85 -29.16 -2.30
C ASP A 284 2.29 -27.94 -1.45
N ARG A 285 3.08 -27.01 -2.00
CA ARG A 285 3.46 -25.74 -1.35
C ARG A 285 2.25 -24.84 -1.10
N ARG A 286 1.36 -24.70 -2.09
CA ARG A 286 0.15 -23.87 -2.00
C ARG A 286 -0.81 -24.41 -0.95
N PHE A 287 -1.04 -25.73 -0.93
CA PHE A 287 -1.84 -26.37 0.12
C PHE A 287 -1.22 -26.13 1.51
N LYS A 288 0.10 -26.33 1.63
CA LYS A 288 0.83 -26.05 2.87
C LYS A 288 0.65 -24.60 3.34
N TRP A 289 0.74 -23.61 2.45
CA TRP A 289 0.57 -22.19 2.77
C TRP A 289 -0.77 -21.89 3.46
N TYR A 290 -1.88 -22.49 2.99
CA TYR A 290 -3.17 -22.36 3.68
C TYR A 290 -3.21 -23.07 5.04
N THR A 291 -2.59 -24.25 5.17
CA THR A 291 -2.50 -24.94 6.47
C THR A 291 -1.68 -24.15 7.50
N ASP A 292 -0.58 -23.52 7.08
CA ASP A 292 0.26 -22.65 7.93
C ASP A 292 -0.47 -21.35 8.30
N LEU A 293 -1.38 -20.86 7.45
CA LEU A 293 -2.32 -19.77 7.77
C LEU A 293 -3.50 -20.22 8.66
N GLY A 294 -3.57 -21.50 9.05
CA GLY A 294 -4.55 -22.04 9.98
C GLY A 294 -5.87 -22.53 9.35
N LEU A 295 -5.91 -22.77 8.04
CA LEU A 295 -6.99 -23.55 7.43
C LEU A 295 -6.57 -25.03 7.40
N ALA A 296 -7.00 -25.81 8.39
CA ALA A 296 -6.60 -27.21 8.54
C ALA A 296 -7.74 -28.08 9.13
N GLY A 297 -7.62 -29.39 8.95
CA GLY A 297 -8.64 -30.39 9.33
C GLY A 297 -9.65 -30.66 8.21
N GLU A 298 -10.76 -31.32 8.55
CA GLU A 298 -11.85 -31.85 7.69
C GLU A 298 -12.65 -30.78 6.90
N ARG A 299 -12.06 -29.62 6.61
CA ARG A 299 -12.65 -28.53 5.83
C ARG A 299 -11.75 -27.95 4.77
N LEU A 300 -10.48 -28.32 4.70
CA LEU A 300 -9.59 -27.98 3.59
C LEU A 300 -9.10 -29.27 2.96
N GLN A 301 -9.30 -29.43 1.66
CA GLN A 301 -8.76 -30.55 0.89
C GLN A 301 -7.96 -30.06 -0.32
N LEU A 302 -7.19 -30.97 -0.89
CA LEU A 302 -6.49 -30.79 -2.15
C LEU A 302 -7.02 -31.86 -3.09
N ARG A 303 -7.63 -31.46 -4.20
CA ARG A 303 -8.32 -32.35 -5.13
C ARG A 303 -7.70 -32.18 -6.53
N ASP A 304 -7.16 -33.26 -7.08
CA ASP A 304 -6.80 -33.30 -8.50
C ASP A 304 -8.09 -33.33 -9.35
N HIS A 305 -8.07 -32.64 -10.50
CA HIS A 305 -9.16 -32.68 -11.49
C HIS A 305 -9.17 -34.02 -12.24
N ASP A 306 -10.38 -34.54 -12.50
CA ASP A 306 -10.55 -35.67 -13.40
C ASP A 306 -10.32 -35.26 -14.88
N PRO A 307 -9.98 -36.18 -15.80
CA PRO A 307 -9.51 -35.84 -17.15
C PRO A 307 -10.51 -35.05 -18.02
N ASP A 308 -11.80 -35.09 -17.69
CA ASP A 308 -12.90 -34.37 -18.34
C ASP A 308 -13.24 -33.03 -17.66
N GLU A 309 -12.75 -32.76 -16.45
CA GLU A 309 -12.78 -31.43 -15.82
C GLU A 309 -11.67 -30.51 -16.34
N LEU A 310 -10.59 -31.07 -16.88
CA LEU A 310 -9.43 -30.31 -17.34
C LEU A 310 -9.78 -29.34 -18.49
N SER A 311 -9.50 -28.06 -18.29
CA SER A 311 -9.42 -27.07 -19.37
C SER A 311 -8.53 -27.58 -20.50
N HIS A 312 -8.91 -27.32 -21.75
CA HIS A 312 -8.24 -27.80 -22.98
C HIS A 312 -6.73 -27.49 -23.11
N TYR A 313 -6.20 -26.54 -22.32
CA TYR A 313 -4.77 -26.21 -22.23
C TYR A 313 -4.06 -26.82 -21.02
N SER A 314 -4.80 -27.32 -20.03
CA SER A 314 -4.23 -27.95 -18.84
C SER A 314 -3.91 -29.40 -19.10
N THR A 315 -2.71 -29.80 -18.68
CA THR A 315 -2.28 -31.22 -18.66
C THR A 315 -2.45 -31.83 -17.26
N GLY A 316 -2.99 -31.08 -16.31
CA GLY A 316 -3.25 -31.48 -14.93
C GLY A 316 -3.51 -30.24 -14.08
N THR A 317 -4.66 -30.21 -13.40
CA THR A 317 -5.07 -29.14 -12.49
C THR A 317 -5.43 -29.74 -11.15
N ALA A 318 -5.16 -29.02 -10.07
CA ALA A 318 -5.59 -29.40 -8.74
C ALA A 318 -6.09 -28.19 -7.98
N ASP A 319 -7.27 -28.32 -7.37
CA ASP A 319 -7.88 -27.27 -6.57
C ASP A 319 -7.60 -27.50 -5.09
N ILE A 320 -7.22 -26.44 -4.40
CA ILE A 320 -7.33 -26.34 -2.96
C ILE A 320 -8.77 -25.94 -2.68
N GLU A 321 -9.55 -26.85 -2.13
CA GLU A 321 -10.99 -26.65 -1.91
C GLU A 321 -11.33 -26.55 -0.43
N TYR A 322 -12.36 -25.78 -0.10
CA TYR A 322 -12.81 -25.57 1.27
C TYR A 322 -14.31 -25.84 1.44
N ALA A 323 -14.69 -26.44 2.58
CA ALA A 323 -16.07 -26.75 2.94
C ALA A 323 -16.84 -25.49 3.38
N PHE A 324 -17.33 -24.73 2.40
CA PHE A 324 -17.99 -23.44 2.64
C PHE A 324 -19.40 -23.57 3.25
N PRO A 325 -19.83 -22.64 4.13
CA PRO A 325 -21.12 -22.76 4.83
C PRO A 325 -22.38 -22.40 4.02
N PHE A 326 -22.28 -22.42 2.69
CA PHE A 326 -23.36 -22.30 1.69
C PHE A 326 -23.37 -23.50 0.73
N LEU A 327 -22.56 -24.52 1.01
CA LEU A 327 -22.52 -25.79 0.30
C LEU A 327 -23.15 -26.87 1.19
N PRO A 328 -23.67 -27.97 0.60
CA PRO A 328 -24.13 -29.13 1.36
C PRO A 328 -23.07 -29.68 2.31
N GLU A 329 -23.50 -30.34 3.39
CA GLU A 329 -22.58 -30.94 4.36
C GLU A 329 -21.81 -32.11 3.71
N GLY A 330 -20.48 -31.97 3.61
CA GLY A 330 -19.60 -32.87 2.87
C GLY A 330 -19.15 -32.34 1.49
N SER A 331 -19.71 -31.23 1.01
CA SER A 331 -19.30 -30.57 -0.24
C SER A 331 -18.25 -29.48 -0.02
N TYR A 332 -17.40 -29.27 -1.02
CA TYR A 332 -16.29 -28.31 -1.03
C TYR A 332 -16.37 -27.39 -2.26
N GLY A 333 -15.61 -26.30 -2.26
CA GLY A 333 -15.44 -25.43 -3.43
C GLY A 333 -14.09 -24.72 -3.42
N GLU A 334 -13.62 -24.32 -4.61
CA GLU A 334 -12.32 -23.72 -4.89
C GLU A 334 -11.93 -22.54 -3.95
N LEU A 335 -10.68 -22.54 -3.48
CA LEU A 335 -9.98 -21.39 -2.86
C LEU A 335 -8.81 -20.90 -3.72
N GLU A 336 -8.09 -21.85 -4.34
CA GLU A 336 -6.98 -21.63 -5.25
C GLU A 336 -6.82 -22.85 -6.16
N GLY A 337 -6.89 -22.65 -7.46
CA GLY A 337 -6.46 -23.63 -8.46
C GLY A 337 -4.94 -23.60 -8.66
N ILE A 338 -4.35 -24.77 -8.92
CA ILE A 338 -2.97 -24.95 -9.39
C ILE A 338 -3.01 -25.74 -10.71
N ALA A 339 -2.71 -25.09 -11.83
CA ALA A 339 -2.78 -25.68 -13.17
C ALA A 339 -1.41 -25.89 -13.82
N HIS A 340 -1.24 -26.97 -14.59
CA HIS A 340 -0.09 -27.22 -15.45
C HIS A 340 -0.47 -26.96 -16.92
N ARG A 341 -0.37 -25.70 -17.34
CA ARG A 341 -0.80 -25.17 -18.67
C ARG A 341 0.12 -25.56 -19.84
N GLY A 342 1.25 -26.23 -19.55
CA GLY A 342 2.19 -26.66 -20.59
C GLY A 342 2.81 -25.45 -21.31
N ASP A 343 3.04 -25.55 -22.62
CA ASP A 343 3.56 -24.47 -23.45
C ASP A 343 2.47 -23.57 -24.10
N PHE A 344 1.19 -23.84 -23.82
CA PHE A 344 0.02 -23.27 -24.49
C PHE A 344 0.04 -21.74 -24.60
N ASP A 345 0.15 -21.03 -23.47
CA ASP A 345 0.00 -19.57 -23.47
C ASP A 345 1.13 -18.87 -24.23
N LEU A 346 2.38 -19.32 -24.06
CA LEU A 346 3.53 -18.76 -24.76
C LEU A 346 3.50 -19.10 -26.26
N ARG A 347 3.14 -20.34 -26.63
CA ARG A 347 2.95 -20.71 -28.04
C ARG A 347 1.82 -19.92 -28.67
N SER A 348 0.69 -19.73 -27.99
CA SER A 348 -0.44 -19.04 -28.59
C SER A 348 -0.21 -17.54 -28.81
N HIS A 349 0.49 -16.87 -27.88
CA HIS A 349 0.93 -15.48 -28.09
C HIS A 349 2.05 -15.34 -29.12
N MET A 350 2.84 -16.38 -29.38
CA MET A 350 3.90 -16.39 -30.39
C MET A 350 3.36 -16.70 -31.80
N GLU A 351 2.72 -17.86 -31.97
CA GLU A 351 2.29 -18.46 -33.23
C GLU A 351 0.91 -17.92 -33.67
N GLY A 352 -0.09 -18.04 -32.79
CA GLY A 352 -1.49 -17.71 -33.03
C GLY A 352 -2.43 -18.53 -32.16
N LYS A 353 -3.74 -18.30 -32.27
CA LYS A 353 -4.74 -19.11 -31.56
C LYS A 353 -4.55 -20.59 -31.88
N LEU A 354 -4.47 -21.42 -30.85
CA LEU A 354 -4.39 -22.87 -30.98
C LEU A 354 -5.80 -23.48 -31.00
N ASP A 355 -5.98 -24.58 -31.74
CA ASP A 355 -7.26 -25.28 -31.85
C ASP A 355 -7.41 -26.30 -30.70
N PRO A 356 -8.36 -26.09 -29.76
CA PRO A 356 -8.57 -26.98 -28.61
C PRO A 356 -8.99 -28.40 -28.98
N ASN A 357 -9.43 -28.64 -30.23
CA ASN A 357 -9.85 -29.95 -30.72
C ASN A 357 -8.67 -30.81 -31.21
N THR A 358 -7.43 -30.32 -31.12
CA THR A 358 -6.23 -30.97 -31.65
C THR A 358 -5.27 -31.41 -30.55
N ASN A 359 -4.77 -32.64 -30.63
CA ASN A 359 -3.80 -33.18 -29.67
C ASN A 359 -2.61 -33.81 -30.42
N PRO A 360 -1.39 -33.24 -30.35
CA PRO A 360 -1.02 -32.00 -29.63
C PRO A 360 -1.68 -30.74 -30.24
N LEU A 361 -1.73 -29.65 -29.46
CA LEU A 361 -2.40 -28.41 -29.85
C LEU A 361 -1.70 -27.72 -31.04
N THR A 362 -2.43 -27.56 -32.14
CA THR A 362 -1.97 -26.95 -33.41
C THR A 362 -2.59 -25.56 -33.63
N VAL A 363 -2.01 -24.74 -34.52
CA VAL A 363 -2.51 -23.39 -34.81
C VAL A 363 -3.75 -23.43 -35.71
N GLU A 364 -4.80 -22.69 -35.35
CA GLU A 364 -6.01 -22.56 -36.18
C GLU A 364 -5.67 -21.82 -37.49
N LEU A 365 -5.63 -22.55 -38.62
CA LEU A 365 -5.30 -21.99 -39.95
C LEU A 365 -6.53 -21.48 -40.71
N GLY A 366 -6.32 -20.49 -41.57
CA GLY A 366 -7.28 -20.03 -42.58
C GLY A 366 -7.10 -20.73 -43.93
N GLU A 367 -8.01 -20.45 -44.86
CA GLU A 367 -7.98 -20.97 -46.24
C GLU A 367 -6.69 -20.65 -47.01
N ASP A 368 -5.95 -19.62 -46.59
CA ASP A 368 -4.68 -19.19 -47.18
C ASP A 368 -3.42 -19.83 -46.55
N GLY A 369 -3.63 -20.84 -45.69
CA GLY A 369 -2.59 -21.60 -45.00
C GLY A 369 -1.87 -20.85 -43.87
N LYS A 370 -2.34 -19.66 -43.47
CA LYS A 370 -1.74 -18.86 -42.38
C LYS A 370 -2.59 -18.95 -41.11
N PRO A 371 -2.03 -18.61 -39.92
CA PRO A 371 -2.81 -18.50 -38.70
C PRO A 371 -4.02 -17.56 -38.87
N LYS A 372 -5.23 -18.10 -38.77
CA LYS A 372 -6.52 -17.41 -38.88
C LYS A 372 -6.63 -16.27 -37.86
N TRP A 373 -6.08 -16.51 -36.67
CA TRP A 373 -5.91 -15.53 -35.61
C TRP A 373 -4.42 -15.44 -35.26
N ARG A 374 -3.73 -14.52 -35.93
CA ARG A 374 -2.28 -14.38 -35.89
C ARG A 374 -1.76 -14.04 -34.48
N GLY A 375 -0.71 -14.74 -34.04
CA GLY A 375 0.04 -14.39 -32.84
C GLY A 375 0.84 -13.10 -33.02
N SER A 376 1.55 -12.69 -31.97
CA SER A 376 2.44 -11.53 -32.01
C SER A 376 3.58 -11.67 -33.03
N GLY A 377 3.97 -12.90 -33.38
CA GLY A 377 5.19 -13.17 -34.13
C GLY A 377 6.46 -12.76 -33.39
N LYS A 378 6.38 -12.56 -32.07
CA LYS A 378 7.54 -12.39 -31.20
C LYS A 378 8.00 -13.75 -30.72
N ASP A 379 9.30 -13.93 -30.74
CA ASP A 379 9.97 -15.10 -30.17
C ASP A 379 9.83 -15.08 -28.64
N LEU A 380 8.96 -15.96 -28.13
CA LEU A 380 8.74 -16.21 -26.70
C LEU A 380 9.43 -17.49 -26.22
N THR A 381 10.28 -18.12 -27.04
CA THR A 381 11.11 -19.24 -26.60
C THR A 381 12.21 -18.77 -25.65
N TYR A 382 12.56 -19.60 -24.67
CA TYR A 382 13.75 -19.41 -23.86
C TYR A 382 14.97 -20.00 -24.59
N ARG A 383 16.15 -19.46 -24.30
CA ARG A 383 17.43 -20.07 -24.67
C ARG A 383 18.29 -20.12 -23.42
N ASP A 384 18.77 -21.30 -23.08
CA ASP A 384 19.65 -21.50 -21.95
C ASP A 384 21.09 -21.14 -22.36
N ASP A 385 21.74 -20.23 -21.63
CA ASP A 385 23.11 -19.77 -21.92
C ASP A 385 24.21 -20.81 -21.56
N LEU A 386 23.87 -21.87 -20.80
CA LEU A 386 24.78 -22.92 -20.36
C LEU A 386 24.69 -24.16 -21.27
N THR A 387 23.49 -24.65 -21.57
CA THR A 387 23.28 -25.80 -22.47
C THR A 387 23.23 -25.40 -23.95
N ASN A 388 23.01 -24.11 -24.23
CA ASN A 388 22.71 -23.56 -25.56
C ASN A 388 21.42 -24.11 -26.20
N GLU A 389 20.58 -24.78 -25.41
CA GLU A 389 19.27 -25.30 -25.83
C GLU A 389 18.25 -24.17 -26.02
N ARG A 390 17.23 -24.43 -26.83
CA ARG A 390 16.08 -23.54 -27.06
C ARG A 390 14.78 -24.33 -26.99
N PHE A 391 13.89 -23.91 -26.11
CA PHE A 391 12.60 -24.54 -25.83
C PHE A 391 11.54 -23.47 -25.51
N THR A 392 10.26 -23.83 -25.60
CA THR A 392 9.19 -23.03 -24.99
C THR A 392 9.01 -23.50 -23.55
N PRO A 393 9.16 -22.63 -22.53
CA PRO A 393 8.94 -23.03 -21.15
C PRO A 393 7.52 -23.54 -20.91
N HIS A 394 7.39 -24.55 -20.04
CA HIS A 394 6.10 -24.95 -19.50
C HIS A 394 5.70 -24.01 -18.34
N VAL A 395 4.40 -23.72 -18.23
CA VAL A 395 3.81 -22.87 -17.19
C VAL A 395 3.09 -23.71 -16.14
N ILE A 396 3.39 -23.44 -14.86
CA ILE A 396 2.58 -23.85 -13.70
C ILE A 396 1.96 -22.59 -13.09
N GLU A 397 0.64 -22.59 -12.86
CA GLU A 397 -0.15 -21.43 -12.44
C GLU A 397 -0.90 -21.68 -11.13
N PRO A 398 -0.43 -21.12 -9.98
CA PRO A 398 -1.25 -20.87 -8.79
C PRO A 398 -2.06 -19.55 -8.85
N SER A 399 -3.35 -19.56 -8.46
CA SER A 399 -4.22 -18.36 -8.43
C SER A 399 -5.11 -18.27 -7.17
N ALA A 400 -4.96 -17.23 -6.33
CA ALA A 400 -5.57 -17.13 -4.98
C ALA A 400 -6.25 -15.80 -4.60
N GLY A 401 -7.05 -15.79 -3.51
CA GLY A 401 -7.67 -14.61 -2.86
C GLY A 401 -7.13 -14.28 -1.43
N ALA A 402 -7.49 -13.11 -0.87
CA ALA A 402 -6.90 -12.55 0.37
C ALA A 402 -7.89 -12.44 1.58
N ASP A 403 -7.41 -12.19 2.83
CA ASP A 403 -7.66 -11.00 3.69
C ASP A 403 -7.23 -11.05 5.27
N ARG A 404 -6.54 -9.99 5.84
CA ARG A 404 -6.11 -9.45 7.22
C ARG A 404 -4.85 -9.89 8.05
N ALA A 405 -4.36 -8.95 8.91
CA ALA A 405 -3.28 -9.03 9.95
C ALA A 405 -3.74 -8.89 11.44
N THR A 406 -3.68 -7.74 12.16
CA THR A 406 -3.93 -7.70 13.65
C THR A 406 -5.27 -8.27 14.09
N LEU A 407 -6.34 -8.03 13.32
CA LEU A 407 -7.64 -8.71 13.48
C LEU A 407 -7.50 -10.23 13.30
N ALA A 408 -6.77 -10.67 12.28
CA ALA A 408 -6.50 -12.07 12.01
C ALA A 408 -5.65 -12.70 13.12
N TYR A 409 -4.57 -12.09 13.61
CA TYR A 409 -3.80 -12.63 14.75
C TYR A 409 -4.69 -12.81 16.00
N CYS A 410 -5.61 -11.89 16.28
CA CYS A 410 -6.59 -12.07 17.36
C CYS A 410 -7.58 -13.22 17.08
N GLN A 411 -8.02 -13.40 15.83
CA GLN A 411 -8.93 -14.47 15.43
C GLN A 411 -8.22 -15.85 15.42
N ARG A 412 -7.09 -15.97 14.72
CA ARG A 412 -6.20 -17.15 14.69
C ARG A 412 -5.83 -17.61 16.11
N ALA A 413 -5.51 -16.69 17.02
CA ALA A 413 -5.24 -17.01 18.41
C ALA A 413 -6.46 -17.65 19.11
N ARG A 414 -7.68 -17.12 18.91
CA ARG A 414 -8.92 -17.70 19.47
C ARG A 414 -9.35 -19.01 18.79
N GLU A 415 -8.99 -19.20 17.52
CA GLU A 415 -9.29 -20.41 16.76
C GLU A 415 -8.39 -21.57 17.17
N ALA A 416 -7.08 -21.32 17.29
CA ALA A 416 -6.09 -22.27 17.79
C ALA A 416 -6.25 -22.56 19.29
N TYR A 417 -6.53 -21.53 20.11
CA TYR A 417 -6.59 -21.63 21.56
C TYR A 417 -7.98 -21.21 22.09
N LYS A 418 -8.97 -22.08 21.85
CA LYS A 418 -10.36 -21.87 22.31
C LYS A 418 -10.40 -21.73 23.83
N GLY A 419 -11.10 -20.71 24.32
CA GLY A 419 -11.22 -20.41 25.75
C GLY A 419 -10.04 -19.66 26.37
N VAL A 420 -8.91 -19.54 25.66
CA VAL A 420 -7.74 -18.78 26.15
C VAL A 420 -7.97 -17.27 25.95
N PRO A 421 -7.64 -16.44 26.97
CA PRO A 421 -7.56 -14.99 26.85
C PRO A 421 -6.75 -14.50 25.63
N VAL A 422 -7.34 -13.59 24.85
CA VAL A 422 -6.62 -12.89 23.77
C VAL A 422 -6.51 -11.41 24.12
N ILE A 423 -5.32 -11.02 24.54
CA ILE A 423 -4.96 -9.65 24.91
C ILE A 423 -4.16 -9.03 23.76
N ALA A 424 -4.66 -7.94 23.18
CA ALA A 424 -3.97 -7.19 22.14
C ALA A 424 -3.11 -6.06 22.75
N GLY A 425 -2.04 -5.63 22.06
CA GLY A 425 -1.15 -4.60 22.58
C GLY A 425 -0.26 -3.96 21.52
N GLY A 426 0.70 -3.14 21.97
CA GLY A 426 1.59 -2.38 21.09
C GLY A 426 0.92 -1.17 20.43
N VAL A 427 1.66 -0.49 19.55
CA VAL A 427 1.29 0.84 19.02
C VAL A 427 -0.07 0.84 18.32
N GLU A 428 -0.36 -0.13 17.44
CA GLU A 428 -1.64 -0.15 16.70
C GLU A 428 -2.83 -0.29 17.66
N ALA A 429 -2.86 -1.34 18.48
CA ALA A 429 -3.96 -1.59 19.40
C ALA A 429 -4.11 -0.43 20.41
N SER A 430 -2.98 0.09 20.90
CA SER A 430 -2.93 1.22 21.83
C SER A 430 -3.56 2.50 21.24
N LEU A 431 -3.30 2.84 19.97
CA LEU A 431 -3.84 4.05 19.35
C LEU A 431 -5.25 3.86 18.78
N ARG A 432 -5.64 2.64 18.40
CA ARG A 432 -6.99 2.30 17.94
C ARG A 432 -7.96 1.90 19.07
N ARG A 433 -7.59 2.05 20.35
CA ARG A 433 -8.36 1.57 21.53
C ARG A 433 -9.72 2.25 21.79
N LEU A 434 -9.97 3.40 21.19
CA LEU A 434 -11.24 4.15 21.23
C LEU A 434 -11.69 4.47 19.80
N ALA A 435 -12.85 5.10 19.62
CA ALA A 435 -13.25 5.60 18.31
C ALA A 435 -12.21 6.60 17.77
N HIS A 436 -11.79 6.40 16.52
CA HIS A 436 -10.68 7.14 15.92
C HIS A 436 -10.93 7.36 14.43
N TYR A 437 -10.44 8.48 13.87
CA TYR A 437 -10.43 8.67 12.44
C TYR A 437 -9.34 7.81 11.80
N ASP A 438 -9.68 7.11 10.71
CA ASP A 438 -8.79 6.28 9.92
C ASP A 438 -8.60 6.91 8.53
N TYR A 439 -7.38 7.38 8.25
CA TYR A 439 -7.05 8.15 7.06
C TYR A 439 -7.26 7.37 5.76
N TRP A 440 -6.84 6.10 5.72
CA TRP A 440 -6.86 5.29 4.50
C TRP A 440 -8.26 4.98 3.96
N SER A 441 -9.29 5.11 4.81
CA SER A 441 -10.69 4.86 4.45
C SER A 441 -11.60 6.06 4.70
N ASP A 442 -11.03 7.24 4.99
CA ASP A 442 -11.67 8.53 5.30
C ASP A 442 -12.88 8.43 6.25
N LYS A 443 -12.80 7.54 7.25
CA LYS A 443 -13.93 7.19 8.13
C LYS A 443 -13.51 7.08 9.58
N VAL A 444 -14.39 7.52 10.47
CA VAL A 444 -14.30 7.20 11.90
C VAL A 444 -14.56 5.70 12.09
N LYS A 445 -13.69 5.05 12.86
CA LYS A 445 -13.72 3.63 13.24
C LYS A 445 -14.22 3.46 14.65
N ARG A 446 -14.72 2.27 14.97
CA ARG A 446 -14.94 1.83 16.36
C ARG A 446 -13.61 1.57 17.06
N SER A 447 -13.68 1.25 18.35
CA SER A 447 -12.53 0.71 19.07
C SER A 447 -12.11 -0.62 18.45
N ILE A 448 -10.80 -0.83 18.28
CA ILE A 448 -10.24 -2.09 17.82
C ILE A 448 -10.71 -3.28 18.66
N LEU A 449 -11.01 -3.11 19.96
CA LEU A 449 -11.60 -4.16 20.83
C LEU A 449 -12.88 -4.78 20.24
N LEU A 450 -13.75 -3.94 19.67
CA LEU A 450 -15.04 -4.39 19.16
C LEU A 450 -14.92 -5.08 17.79
N ASP A 451 -13.83 -4.85 17.09
CA ASP A 451 -13.57 -5.37 15.75
C ASP A 451 -12.66 -6.62 15.83
N SER A 452 -11.55 -6.54 16.58
CA SER A 452 -10.66 -7.67 16.92
C SER A 452 -11.31 -8.75 17.76
N LYS A 453 -12.31 -8.36 18.59
CA LYS A 453 -12.84 -9.16 19.68
C LYS A 453 -11.74 -9.63 20.64
N ALA A 454 -10.66 -8.86 20.85
CA ALA A 454 -9.75 -9.10 21.97
C ALA A 454 -10.48 -8.89 23.30
N ASP A 455 -10.14 -9.67 24.33
CA ASP A 455 -10.72 -9.54 25.67
C ASP A 455 -10.29 -8.21 26.32
N LEU A 456 -9.01 -7.87 26.13
CA LEU A 456 -8.35 -6.69 26.65
C LEU A 456 -7.43 -6.09 25.58
N VAL A 457 -7.21 -4.78 25.65
CA VAL A 457 -6.12 -4.07 25.00
C VAL A 457 -5.21 -3.50 26.07
N ALA A 458 -3.97 -4.00 26.16
CA ALA A 458 -2.90 -3.34 26.88
C ALA A 458 -2.43 -2.13 26.06
N TYR A 459 -2.56 -0.93 26.60
CA TYR A 459 -2.23 0.32 25.91
C TYR A 459 -1.12 1.10 26.62
N GLY A 460 -0.36 1.84 25.82
CA GLY A 460 0.91 2.41 26.25
C GLY A 460 2.03 1.38 26.29
N MET A 461 3.05 1.64 27.11
CA MET A 461 4.16 0.71 27.33
C MET A 461 3.71 -0.51 28.14
N GLY A 462 4.07 -1.70 27.64
CA GLY A 462 3.47 -2.95 28.09
C GLY A 462 4.17 -3.66 29.25
N GLU A 463 5.39 -3.27 29.63
CA GLU A 463 6.26 -4.13 30.46
C GLU A 463 5.67 -4.44 31.84
N ASN A 464 5.16 -3.43 32.56
CA ASN A 464 4.46 -3.67 33.83
C ASN A 464 3.14 -4.44 33.60
N SER A 465 2.32 -4.00 32.64
CA SER A 465 1.01 -4.59 32.38
C SER A 465 1.08 -6.07 31.99
N ILE A 466 2.05 -6.47 31.17
CA ILE A 466 2.23 -7.87 30.73
C ILE A 466 2.62 -8.75 31.92
N VAL A 467 3.53 -8.29 32.79
CA VAL A 467 3.96 -9.03 33.98
C VAL A 467 2.85 -9.11 35.03
N GLU A 468 2.07 -8.04 35.20
CA GLU A 468 0.91 -8.00 36.10
C GLU A 468 -0.22 -8.91 35.60
N MET A 469 -0.58 -8.84 34.30
CA MET A 469 -1.53 -9.75 33.65
C MET A 469 -1.10 -11.21 33.80
N ALA A 470 0.16 -11.53 33.49
CA ALA A 470 0.66 -12.89 33.55
C ALA A 470 0.57 -13.47 34.97
N ARG A 471 0.97 -12.72 36.00
CA ARG A 471 0.88 -13.15 37.41
C ARG A 471 -0.55 -13.35 37.89
N ARG A 472 -1.48 -12.48 37.49
CA ARG A 472 -2.88 -12.56 37.91
C ARG A 472 -3.60 -13.72 37.21
N LEU A 473 -3.33 -13.95 35.92
CA LEU A 473 -3.81 -15.14 35.19
C LEU A 473 -3.24 -16.45 35.76
N ASP A 474 -1.95 -16.46 36.12
CA ASP A 474 -1.27 -17.60 36.77
C ASP A 474 -1.84 -17.89 38.18
N ALA A 475 -2.25 -16.84 38.91
CA ALA A 475 -2.99 -16.95 40.17
C ALA A 475 -4.47 -17.36 39.99
N GLY A 476 -4.94 -17.60 38.76
CA GLY A 476 -6.29 -18.07 38.45
C GLY A 476 -7.35 -16.98 38.27
N GLU A 477 -6.98 -15.69 38.22
CA GLU A 477 -7.91 -14.61 37.91
C GLU A 477 -8.33 -14.63 36.44
N THR A 478 -9.52 -14.09 36.13
CA THR A 478 -10.04 -14.02 34.76
C THR A 478 -9.74 -12.67 34.10
N VAL A 479 -9.86 -12.60 32.77
CA VAL A 479 -9.82 -11.33 32.01
C VAL A 479 -10.87 -10.30 32.43
N LYS A 480 -11.91 -10.70 33.18
CA LYS A 480 -12.87 -9.75 33.76
C LYS A 480 -12.34 -9.11 35.04
N ASP A 481 -11.52 -9.82 35.80
CA ASP A 481 -10.94 -9.34 37.06
C ASP A 481 -9.77 -8.39 36.78
N LEU A 482 -8.99 -8.65 35.72
CA LEU A 482 -7.95 -7.75 35.19
C LEU A 482 -8.46 -6.37 34.70
N ARG A 483 -9.77 -6.10 34.75
CA ARG A 483 -10.38 -4.83 34.25
C ARG A 483 -10.12 -3.64 35.17
N ASP A 484 -9.68 -3.86 36.40
CA ASP A 484 -9.27 -2.83 37.37
C ASP A 484 -7.83 -2.33 37.16
N MET A 485 -7.02 -3.08 36.41
CA MET A 485 -5.63 -2.75 36.07
C MET A 485 -5.50 -1.38 35.41
N ARG A 486 -4.30 -0.81 35.50
CA ARG A 486 -3.94 0.42 34.78
C ARG A 486 -3.40 0.11 33.38
N GLY A 487 -3.62 1.03 32.45
CA GLY A 487 -3.15 0.87 31.06
C GLY A 487 -3.88 -0.23 30.28
N VAL A 488 -5.08 -0.62 30.70
CA VAL A 488 -5.95 -1.56 29.97
C VAL A 488 -7.20 -0.88 29.42
N ALA A 489 -7.71 -1.39 28.31
CA ALA A 489 -9.05 -1.09 27.79
C ALA A 489 -9.81 -2.39 27.50
N TYR A 490 -11.12 -2.38 27.69
CA TYR A 490 -12.00 -3.54 27.50
C TYR A 490 -13.37 -3.16 26.92
N ALA A 491 -14.03 -4.12 26.30
CA ALA A 491 -15.43 -3.99 25.90
C ALA A 491 -16.36 -4.54 27.01
N MET A 492 -17.52 -3.90 27.16
CA MET A 492 -18.57 -4.32 28.08
C MET A 492 -19.77 -4.89 27.31
N GLY A 493 -20.44 -5.88 27.92
CA GLY A 493 -21.72 -6.39 27.44
C GLY A 493 -22.86 -5.39 27.63
N ALA A 494 -23.92 -5.53 26.84
CA ALA A 494 -25.11 -4.65 26.86
C ALA A 494 -26.01 -4.78 28.12
N SER A 495 -25.51 -5.48 29.13
CA SER A 495 -26.14 -5.78 30.43
C SER A 495 -25.14 -5.67 31.60
N GLU A 496 -23.93 -5.15 31.35
CA GLU A 496 -22.96 -4.83 32.41
C GLU A 496 -23.10 -3.33 32.75
N GLU A 497 -23.19 -3.00 34.04
CA GLU A 497 -23.31 -1.59 34.47
C GLU A 497 -22.00 -0.82 34.29
N PRO A 498 -22.01 0.39 33.71
CA PRO A 498 -20.87 1.29 33.64
C PRO A 498 -20.17 1.52 34.99
N PRO A 499 -18.82 1.59 35.03
CA PRO A 499 -18.10 1.93 36.26
C PRO A 499 -18.52 3.33 36.76
N THR A 500 -18.97 3.42 38.01
CA THR A 500 -19.67 4.60 38.58
C THR A 500 -18.86 5.89 38.56
N ALA A 501 -17.52 5.81 38.49
CA ALA A 501 -16.60 6.94 38.44
C ALA A 501 -16.02 7.23 37.03
N ALA A 502 -16.53 6.57 35.98
CA ALA A 502 -16.06 6.79 34.61
C ALA A 502 -16.48 8.15 34.04
N LEU A 503 -15.56 8.81 33.34
CA LEU A 503 -15.80 10.03 32.58
C LEU A 503 -16.34 9.65 31.19
N PRO A 504 -17.58 10.01 30.84
CA PRO A 504 -18.15 9.70 29.54
C PRO A 504 -17.50 10.51 28.42
N LEU A 505 -17.20 9.83 27.33
CA LEU A 505 -16.88 10.39 26.02
C LEU A 505 -18.15 10.40 25.15
N PRO A 506 -18.28 11.35 24.21
CA PRO A 506 -19.26 11.26 23.13
C PRO A 506 -19.20 9.88 22.45
N SER A 507 -20.37 9.30 22.17
CA SER A 507 -20.47 7.93 21.64
C SER A 507 -19.84 7.80 20.26
N TYR A 508 -19.55 6.58 19.83
CA TYR A 508 -19.12 6.31 18.46
C TYR A 508 -20.12 6.88 17.44
N GLU A 509 -21.41 6.69 17.70
CA GLU A 509 -22.50 7.22 16.88
C GLU A 509 -22.49 8.76 16.82
N ASP A 510 -22.19 9.45 17.92
CA ASP A 510 -22.02 10.92 17.95
C ASP A 510 -20.80 11.36 17.15
N VAL A 511 -19.61 10.77 17.43
CA VAL A 511 -18.35 11.19 16.78
C VAL A 511 -18.25 10.80 15.30
N CYS A 512 -19.14 9.93 14.81
CA CYS A 512 -19.32 9.66 13.39
C CYS A 512 -20.18 10.71 12.67
N GLN A 513 -21.11 11.36 13.38
CA GLN A 513 -22.09 12.29 12.81
C GLN A 513 -21.69 13.75 13.02
N ASP A 514 -21.12 14.08 14.18
CA ASP A 514 -20.69 15.42 14.55
C ASP A 514 -19.17 15.54 14.77
N LYS A 515 -18.61 16.55 14.12
CA LYS A 515 -17.22 16.96 14.21
C LYS A 515 -16.89 17.67 15.52
N PHE A 516 -17.84 18.37 16.14
CA PHE A 516 -17.64 18.97 17.46
C PHE A 516 -17.58 17.89 18.55
N ALA A 517 -18.43 16.86 18.49
CA ALA A 517 -18.36 15.66 19.31
C ALA A 517 -17.01 14.94 19.15
N PHE A 518 -16.53 14.70 17.91
CA PHE A 518 -15.20 14.12 17.68
C PHE A 518 -14.08 14.98 18.30
N ALA A 519 -14.17 16.31 18.16
CA ALA A 519 -13.22 17.25 18.72
C ALA A 519 -13.27 17.32 20.26
N GLU A 520 -14.44 17.13 20.89
CA GLU A 520 -14.57 17.08 22.34
C GLU A 520 -14.09 15.73 22.91
N ALA A 521 -14.42 14.61 22.26
CA ALA A 521 -13.85 13.30 22.59
C ALA A 521 -12.31 13.35 22.57
N THR A 522 -11.72 13.94 21.53
CA THR A 522 -10.26 14.14 21.42
C THR A 522 -9.71 14.97 22.58
N LYS A 523 -10.34 16.11 22.91
CA LYS A 523 -9.94 16.99 24.02
C LYS A 523 -9.98 16.27 25.37
N ILE A 524 -11.03 15.49 25.63
CA ILE A 524 -11.16 14.72 26.88
C ILE A 524 -10.06 13.63 26.94
N ILE A 525 -9.91 12.83 25.89
CA ILE A 525 -8.88 11.77 25.80
C ILE A 525 -7.48 12.33 26.09
N HIS A 526 -7.13 13.48 25.50
CA HIS A 526 -5.81 14.10 25.68
C HIS A 526 -5.64 14.78 27.06
N ASN A 527 -6.72 15.24 27.69
CA ASN A 527 -6.67 15.74 29.07
C ASN A 527 -6.40 14.61 30.09
N GLU A 528 -6.97 13.42 29.89
CA GLU A 528 -6.79 12.23 30.73
C GLU A 528 -5.51 11.42 30.40
N THR A 529 -4.46 12.07 29.88
CA THR A 529 -3.14 11.44 29.58
C THR A 529 -2.14 11.46 30.73
N ASN A 530 -2.35 12.26 31.78
CA ASN A 530 -1.45 12.29 32.94
C ASN A 530 -1.83 11.15 33.91
N PRO A 531 -1.00 10.11 34.09
CA PRO A 531 -1.39 8.94 34.89
C PRO A 531 -1.77 9.28 36.33
N TYR A 532 -1.19 10.33 36.93
CA TYR A 532 -1.46 10.67 38.33
C TYR A 532 -2.87 11.26 38.59
N ASN A 533 -3.56 11.77 37.55
CA ASN A 533 -4.90 12.35 37.68
C ASN A 533 -5.90 11.90 36.59
N ALA A 534 -5.49 11.00 35.71
CA ALA A 534 -6.35 10.42 34.68
C ALA A 534 -7.52 9.64 35.29
N LYS A 535 -8.72 9.93 34.82
CA LYS A 535 -9.94 9.17 35.12
C LYS A 535 -10.07 7.95 34.21
N ILE A 536 -10.90 7.00 34.64
CA ILE A 536 -11.45 5.97 33.74
C ILE A 536 -12.25 6.70 32.65
N LEU A 537 -12.01 6.39 31.37
CA LEU A 537 -12.81 6.86 30.25
C LEU A 537 -13.80 5.79 29.82
N LEU A 538 -15.03 6.20 29.47
CA LEU A 538 -16.04 5.31 28.90
C LEU A 538 -16.59 5.91 27.61
N GLN A 539 -16.70 5.11 26.55
CA GLN A 539 -17.35 5.48 25.31
C GLN A 539 -18.45 4.46 24.95
N MET A 540 -19.64 4.94 24.63
CA MET A 540 -20.70 4.08 24.08
C MET A 540 -20.46 3.78 22.60
N HIS A 541 -20.73 2.54 22.20
CA HIS A 541 -20.69 2.04 20.82
C HIS A 541 -22.00 1.27 20.59
N GLY A 542 -23.07 2.02 20.29
CA GLY A 542 -24.45 1.53 20.31
C GLY A 542 -24.84 0.98 21.68
N ARG A 543 -25.18 -0.31 21.74
CA ARG A 543 -25.55 -1.02 22.98
C ARG A 543 -24.37 -1.54 23.80
N GLN A 544 -23.13 -1.41 23.33
CA GLN A 544 -21.92 -1.81 24.06
C GLN A 544 -21.21 -0.57 24.59
N ALA A 545 -20.40 -0.72 25.65
CA ALA A 545 -19.45 0.30 26.07
C ALA A 545 -18.01 -0.19 25.83
N VAL A 546 -17.10 0.75 25.61
CA VAL A 546 -15.65 0.54 25.65
C VAL A 546 -15.12 1.38 26.79
N VAL A 547 -14.46 0.73 27.75
CA VAL A 547 -13.85 1.38 28.90
C VAL A 547 -12.34 1.37 28.72
N THR A 548 -11.70 2.47 29.10
CA THR A 548 -10.24 2.62 29.17
C THR A 548 -9.89 3.05 30.60
N SER A 549 -9.15 2.21 31.32
CA SER A 549 -8.59 2.55 32.63
C SER A 549 -7.63 3.75 32.55
N PRO A 550 -7.22 4.36 33.67
CA PRO A 550 -6.14 5.34 33.68
C PRO A 550 -4.82 4.76 33.15
N PRO A 551 -3.92 5.55 32.50
CA PRO A 551 -2.66 5.03 31.98
C PRO A 551 -1.77 4.42 33.08
N GLN A 552 -0.90 3.48 32.72
CA GLN A 552 0.12 2.96 33.63
C GLN A 552 0.98 4.08 34.23
N LEU A 553 1.47 3.85 35.46
CA LEU A 553 2.41 4.77 36.09
C LEU A 553 3.78 4.72 35.37
N PRO A 554 4.55 5.82 35.34
CA PRO A 554 5.89 5.82 34.76
C PRO A 554 6.77 4.77 35.44
N ILE A 555 7.45 3.94 34.66
CA ILE A 555 8.29 2.85 35.20
C ILE A 555 9.52 3.42 35.94
N SER A 556 9.90 2.79 37.06
CA SER A 556 11.02 3.25 37.89
C SER A 556 12.36 3.06 37.17
N GLN A 557 13.38 3.84 37.56
CA GLN A 557 14.74 3.69 37.02
C GLN A 557 15.30 2.28 37.25
N GLN A 558 15.06 1.68 38.41
CA GLN A 558 15.49 0.32 38.74
C GLN A 558 14.84 -0.72 37.82
N ALA A 559 13.55 -0.57 37.51
CA ALA A 559 12.83 -1.47 36.61
C ALA A 559 13.20 -1.23 35.13
N MET A 560 13.46 0.02 34.72
CA MET A 560 14.07 0.33 33.42
C MET A 560 15.43 -0.35 33.27
N ASP A 561 16.31 -0.21 34.26
CA ASP A 561 17.62 -0.87 34.25
C ASP A 561 17.47 -2.38 34.17
N ALA A 562 16.61 -2.99 35.01
CA ALA A 562 16.35 -4.43 34.99
C ALA A 562 15.80 -4.95 33.66
N ILE A 563 15.04 -4.14 32.90
CA ILE A 563 14.57 -4.49 31.55
C ILE A 563 15.72 -4.46 30.54
N TYR A 564 16.54 -3.40 30.54
CA TYR A 564 17.62 -3.26 29.55
C TYR A 564 18.84 -4.13 29.85
N ASP A 565 19.03 -4.53 31.12
CA ASP A 565 20.07 -5.46 31.56
C ASP A 565 19.65 -6.95 31.38
N LEU A 566 18.48 -7.24 30.81
CA LEU A 566 18.11 -8.60 30.40
C LEU A 566 19.10 -9.16 29.34
N PRO A 567 19.35 -10.48 29.30
CA PRO A 567 20.34 -11.10 28.43
C PRO A 567 19.85 -11.22 26.97
N TYR A 568 19.53 -10.10 26.34
CA TYR A 568 19.17 -10.02 24.92
C TYR A 568 20.36 -10.44 24.05
N SER A 569 20.11 -11.26 23.02
CA SER A 569 21.13 -11.71 22.07
C SER A 569 21.83 -10.57 21.30
N ARG A 570 21.16 -9.41 21.17
CA ARG A 570 21.55 -8.28 20.29
C ARG A 570 21.89 -8.70 18.85
N GLN A 571 21.39 -9.84 18.38
CA GLN A 571 21.52 -10.32 17.00
C GLN A 571 20.12 -10.49 16.38
N PRO A 572 20.01 -10.52 15.03
CA PRO A 572 18.79 -10.95 14.36
C PRO A 572 18.38 -12.36 14.82
N HIS A 573 17.09 -12.69 14.71
CA HIS A 573 16.63 -14.06 14.91
C HIS A 573 17.31 -15.01 13.88
N PRO A 574 17.77 -16.22 14.25
CA PRO A 574 18.59 -17.07 13.38
C PRO A 574 17.94 -17.52 12.05
N SER A 575 16.63 -17.30 11.88
CA SER A 575 15.91 -17.54 10.63
C SER A 575 16.22 -16.50 9.54
N TYR A 576 16.65 -15.29 9.89
CA TYR A 576 16.99 -14.26 8.92
C TYR A 576 18.36 -14.56 8.29
N ARG A 577 18.38 -14.77 6.96
CA ARG A 577 19.61 -14.93 6.17
C ARG A 577 20.16 -13.61 5.64
N GLU A 578 19.27 -12.67 5.32
CA GLU A 578 19.63 -11.37 4.74
C GLU A 578 20.01 -10.29 5.78
N PRO A 579 20.74 -9.23 5.38
CA PRO A 579 20.97 -8.05 6.20
C PRO A 579 19.68 -7.23 6.41
N ILE A 580 19.11 -7.27 7.62
CA ILE A 580 17.90 -6.51 7.97
C ILE A 580 18.24 -4.99 8.07
N PRO A 581 17.69 -4.10 7.21
CA PRO A 581 18.07 -2.68 7.22
C PRO A 581 17.72 -1.95 8.51
N ALA A 582 16.64 -2.36 9.18
CA ALA A 582 16.26 -1.86 10.50
C ALA A 582 17.30 -2.25 11.58
N PHE A 583 17.78 -3.49 11.57
CA PHE A 583 18.83 -3.95 12.51
C PHE A 583 20.14 -3.19 12.29
N GLU A 584 20.57 -3.02 11.04
CA GLU A 584 21.76 -2.24 10.69
C GLU A 584 21.69 -0.79 11.19
N THR A 585 20.49 -0.24 11.34
CA THR A 585 20.26 1.12 11.88
C THR A 585 20.35 1.19 13.41
N ILE A 586 19.91 0.14 14.13
CA ILE A 586 19.70 0.19 15.60
C ILE A 586 20.70 -0.63 16.43
N LYS A 587 21.42 -1.60 15.85
CA LYS A 587 22.27 -2.55 16.59
C LYS A 587 23.35 -1.91 17.49
N ASP A 588 23.89 -0.77 17.01
CA ASP A 588 24.95 0.00 17.65
C ASP A 588 24.39 1.22 18.44
N SER A 589 23.07 1.31 18.60
CA SER A 589 22.35 2.38 19.32
C SER A 589 22.02 1.98 20.76
N VAL A 590 21.98 2.95 21.67
CA VAL A 590 21.67 2.76 23.09
C VAL A 590 20.59 3.73 23.53
N THR A 591 19.47 3.19 24.00
CA THR A 591 18.32 3.97 24.49
C THR A 591 18.49 4.30 25.98
N ILE A 592 18.70 5.57 26.31
CA ILE A 592 18.95 6.04 27.68
C ILE A 592 17.66 6.44 28.42
N MET A 593 16.59 6.76 27.69
CA MET A 593 15.29 7.15 28.26
C MET A 593 14.09 6.92 27.32
N ARG A 594 12.88 7.01 27.89
CA ARG A 594 11.58 6.94 27.21
C ARG A 594 10.65 8.07 27.67
N GLY A 595 9.56 8.29 26.93
CA GLY A 595 8.58 9.36 27.16
C GLY A 595 8.99 10.70 26.52
N CYS A 596 8.05 11.64 26.44
CA CYS A 596 8.31 12.99 25.94
C CYS A 596 7.28 14.01 26.46
N PHE A 597 7.73 15.06 27.15
CA PHE A 597 6.88 16.18 27.59
C PHE A 597 6.65 17.24 26.51
N GLY A 598 7.09 16.99 25.27
CA GLY A 598 6.96 17.89 24.13
C GLY A 598 5.50 18.19 23.77
N GLY A 599 4.62 17.18 23.81
CA GLY A 599 3.18 17.34 23.58
C GLY A 599 2.78 17.73 22.15
N CYS A 600 3.66 17.52 21.18
CA CYS A 600 3.46 17.86 19.77
C CYS A 600 2.26 17.10 19.17
N THR A 601 1.44 17.78 18.38
CA THR A 601 0.07 17.33 18.05
C THR A 601 -0.03 16.18 17.06
N PHE A 602 1.05 15.92 16.31
CA PHE A 602 1.20 14.86 15.29
C PHE A 602 2.10 13.71 15.78
N CYS A 603 2.24 13.55 17.10
CA CYS A 603 3.26 12.69 17.69
C CYS A 603 2.71 11.78 18.80
N SER A 604 2.52 10.51 18.44
CA SER A 604 1.99 9.47 19.33
C SER A 604 2.88 9.08 20.53
N ILE A 605 4.13 9.56 20.62
CA ILE A 605 5.03 9.29 21.76
C ILE A 605 4.35 9.66 23.08
N THR A 606 3.72 10.84 23.17
CA THR A 606 3.02 11.29 24.40
C THR A 606 1.85 10.37 24.76
N ALA A 607 1.16 9.82 23.75
CA ALA A 607 -0.03 8.98 23.91
C ALA A 607 0.27 7.48 24.13
N HIS A 608 1.53 7.06 23.94
CA HIS A 608 1.97 5.67 24.07
C HIS A 608 3.08 5.48 25.12
N GLN A 609 4.15 6.28 25.07
CA GLN A 609 5.23 6.25 26.09
C GLN A 609 4.96 7.15 27.30
N GLY A 610 3.94 8.02 27.21
CA GLY A 610 3.60 8.98 28.25
C GLY A 610 4.43 10.27 28.19
N ARG A 611 3.97 11.25 28.98
CA ARG A 611 4.57 12.59 29.11
C ARG A 611 5.80 12.65 30.02
N VAL A 612 5.93 11.71 30.96
CA VAL A 612 6.97 11.72 32.00
C VAL A 612 8.22 11.03 31.47
N ILE A 613 9.38 11.64 31.68
CA ILE A 613 10.66 11.04 31.29
C ILE A 613 11.00 9.87 32.21
N GLN A 614 11.23 8.71 31.60
CA GLN A 614 11.62 7.47 32.27
C GLN A 614 13.06 7.17 31.86
N SER A 615 14.02 7.43 32.75
CA SER A 615 15.47 7.36 32.46
C SER A 615 16.13 6.20 33.20
N ARG A 616 16.96 5.43 32.47
CA ARG A 616 17.89 4.45 33.05
C ARG A 616 18.95 5.12 33.92
N SER A 617 19.62 4.36 34.77
CA SER A 617 20.83 4.85 35.44
C SER A 617 22.00 4.93 34.46
N LYS A 618 22.96 5.81 34.76
CA LYS A 618 24.25 5.89 34.05
C LYS A 618 24.96 4.52 34.03
N ALA A 619 24.86 3.77 35.13
CA ALA A 619 25.50 2.47 35.27
C ALA A 619 24.91 1.38 34.33
N SER A 620 23.58 1.32 34.12
CA SER A 620 22.98 0.41 33.13
C SER A 620 23.39 0.79 31.70
N ILE A 621 23.42 2.08 31.39
CA ILE A 621 23.81 2.59 30.07
C ILE A 621 25.29 2.24 29.77
N VAL A 622 26.18 2.43 30.74
CA VAL A 622 27.60 2.07 30.61
C VAL A 622 27.79 0.55 30.47
N ARG A 623 27.12 -0.28 31.30
CA ARG A 623 27.16 -1.75 31.18
C ARG A 623 26.71 -2.27 29.82
N GLU A 624 25.66 -1.68 29.23
CA GLU A 624 25.23 -2.05 27.88
C GLU A 624 26.31 -1.74 26.84
N VAL A 625 26.98 -0.59 26.97
CA VAL A 625 28.04 -0.18 26.03
C VAL A 625 29.31 -1.01 26.23
N GLU A 626 29.66 -1.39 27.45
CA GLU A 626 30.74 -2.36 27.74
C GLU A 626 30.44 -3.72 27.10
N THR A 627 29.22 -4.22 27.28
CA THR A 627 28.75 -5.49 26.67
C THR A 627 28.75 -5.41 25.14
N MET A 628 28.35 -4.27 24.58
CA MET A 628 28.39 -4.01 23.13
C MET A 628 29.84 -3.90 22.61
N ALA A 629 30.75 -3.32 23.39
CA ALA A 629 32.17 -3.19 23.03
C ALA A 629 32.94 -4.52 23.05
N GLN A 630 32.46 -5.52 23.77
CA GLN A 630 32.98 -6.90 23.75
C GLN A 630 32.62 -7.65 22.45
N ASN A 631 31.63 -7.19 21.67
CA ASN A 631 31.22 -7.86 20.44
C ASN A 631 32.26 -7.67 19.31
N PRO A 632 32.85 -8.75 18.73
CA PRO A 632 33.85 -8.63 17.66
C PRO A 632 33.38 -7.91 16.39
N LYS A 633 32.06 -7.77 16.17
CA LYS A 633 31.47 -7.03 15.05
C LYS A 633 31.38 -5.51 15.32
N PHE A 634 31.51 -5.07 16.57
CA PHE A 634 31.38 -3.67 16.96
C PHE A 634 32.61 -2.86 16.51
N LYS A 635 32.38 -1.79 15.74
CA LYS A 635 33.47 -1.02 15.11
C LYS A 635 34.09 0.03 16.05
N GLY A 636 33.59 0.17 17.27
CA GLY A 636 33.97 1.20 18.23
C GLY A 636 33.19 2.51 18.04
N THR A 637 31.93 2.46 17.60
CA THR A 637 31.10 3.66 17.42
C THR A 637 29.68 3.37 17.85
N VAL A 638 29.25 3.96 18.96
CA VAL A 638 27.82 4.01 19.33
C VAL A 638 27.14 4.92 18.32
N SER A 639 26.18 4.40 17.54
CA SER A 639 25.56 5.10 16.41
C SER A 639 24.57 6.18 16.85
N ASP A 640 23.93 5.98 18.00
CA ASP A 640 23.10 6.95 18.71
C ASP A 640 23.06 6.64 20.21
N ILE A 641 23.32 7.64 21.05
CA ILE A 641 23.00 7.62 22.49
C ILE A 641 21.80 8.56 22.73
N GLY A 642 20.63 8.00 23.01
CA GLY A 642 19.40 8.78 22.91
C GLY A 642 18.10 8.05 23.22
N GLY A 643 17.06 8.34 22.44
CA GLY A 643 15.70 7.92 22.70
C GLY A 643 14.70 8.78 21.92
N PRO A 644 13.43 8.90 22.37
CA PRO A 644 12.39 9.66 21.66
C PRO A 644 12.73 11.15 21.44
N THR A 645 13.67 11.67 22.23
CA THR A 645 14.43 12.90 22.02
C THR A 645 15.74 12.72 22.77
N ALA A 646 16.90 12.98 22.17
CA ALA A 646 18.17 12.65 22.84
C ALA A 646 18.44 13.49 24.11
N ASN A 647 18.02 14.76 24.14
CA ASN A 647 18.40 15.72 25.20
C ASN A 647 17.34 16.02 26.27
N MET A 648 16.49 15.04 26.65
CA MET A 648 15.59 15.19 27.82
C MET A 648 15.96 14.27 29.00
N TYR A 649 17.09 13.57 28.96
CA TYR A 649 17.48 12.59 29.98
C TYR A 649 17.45 13.19 31.40
N GLN A 650 16.75 12.51 32.31
CA GLN A 650 16.45 12.92 33.69
C GLN A 650 15.67 14.24 33.89
N MET A 651 15.25 14.95 32.84
CA MET A 651 14.44 16.17 32.94
C MET A 651 13.02 15.84 33.43
N LYS A 652 12.61 16.45 34.54
CA LYS A 652 11.34 16.18 35.26
C LYS A 652 10.73 17.45 35.86
N CYS A 653 9.51 17.37 36.36
CA CYS A 653 8.94 18.44 37.18
C CYS A 653 9.74 18.60 38.50
N SER A 654 10.01 19.84 38.91
CA SER A 654 10.63 20.15 40.21
C SER A 654 9.67 20.05 41.39
N ARG A 655 8.36 19.92 41.13
CA ARG A 655 7.29 19.82 42.12
C ARG A 655 6.37 18.63 41.81
N PRO A 656 6.62 17.43 42.36
CA PRO A 656 5.84 16.22 42.08
C PRO A 656 4.35 16.36 42.42
N GLU A 657 4.01 17.11 43.46
CA GLU A 657 2.63 17.40 43.86
C GLU A 657 1.89 18.29 42.84
N VAL A 658 2.62 19.15 42.13
CA VAL A 658 2.07 19.93 41.00
C VAL A 658 1.99 19.06 39.74
N GLU A 659 2.96 18.18 39.50
CA GLU A 659 2.92 17.20 38.40
C GLU A 659 1.72 16.26 38.54
N ALA A 660 1.42 15.81 39.77
CA ALA A 660 0.32 14.91 40.09
C ALA A 660 -1.04 15.47 39.66
N VAL A 661 -1.28 16.79 39.78
CA VAL A 661 -2.53 17.46 39.39
C VAL A 661 -2.47 18.16 38.02
N CYS A 662 -1.34 18.09 37.32
CA CYS A 662 -1.11 18.85 36.09
C CYS A 662 -1.97 18.34 34.91
N ARG A 663 -2.74 19.26 34.29
CA ARG A 663 -3.48 19.03 33.02
C ARG A 663 -2.83 19.71 31.80
N ARG A 664 -1.73 20.44 31.98
CA ARG A 664 -1.06 21.20 30.90
C ARG A 664 -0.49 20.24 29.84
N GLN A 665 -0.88 20.43 28.58
CA GLN A 665 -0.67 19.47 27.48
C GLN A 665 0.77 19.36 26.95
N SER A 666 1.61 20.37 27.18
CA SER A 666 3.02 20.40 26.79
C SER A 666 3.81 21.16 27.86
N CYS A 667 4.96 20.67 28.31
CA CYS A 667 5.79 21.39 29.30
C CYS A 667 6.66 22.49 28.67
N VAL A 668 6.68 22.60 27.35
CA VAL A 668 7.58 23.47 26.56
C VAL A 668 6.86 24.55 25.77
N HIS A 669 5.64 24.27 25.30
CA HIS A 669 4.84 25.16 24.46
C HIS A 669 3.60 25.67 25.24
N PRO A 670 3.17 26.94 25.09
CA PRO A 670 3.78 27.99 24.25
C PRO A 670 5.11 28.51 24.80
N THR A 671 5.34 28.43 26.11
CA THR A 671 6.61 28.81 26.76
C THR A 671 7.08 27.73 27.73
N ILE A 672 8.39 27.56 27.89
CA ILE A 672 8.96 26.53 28.78
C ILE A 672 8.49 26.74 30.23
N CYS A 673 7.94 25.69 30.82
CA CYS A 673 7.38 25.73 32.17
C CYS A 673 8.44 26.04 33.22
N LYS A 674 8.18 27.01 34.10
CA LYS A 674 9.09 27.39 35.21
C LYS A 674 9.35 26.27 36.24
N LEU A 675 8.57 25.19 36.20
CA LEU A 675 8.72 24.00 37.04
C LEU A 675 9.33 22.79 36.31
N LEU A 676 9.72 22.93 35.03
CA LEU A 676 10.46 21.89 34.32
C LEU A 676 11.96 22.07 34.62
N GLY A 677 12.61 21.05 35.17
CA GLY A 677 14.08 21.02 35.23
C GLY A 677 14.65 20.80 33.82
N THR A 678 15.43 21.77 33.32
CA THR A 678 16.05 21.72 31.98
C THR A 678 17.57 21.51 32.03
N ASP A 679 18.06 20.91 33.11
CA ASP A 679 19.48 20.59 33.27
C ASP A 679 19.92 19.49 32.30
N HIS A 680 21.12 19.64 31.74
CA HIS A 680 21.76 18.68 30.84
C HIS A 680 22.98 17.98 31.50
N GLY A 681 23.39 18.37 32.71
CA GLY A 681 24.54 17.81 33.44
C GLY A 681 24.55 16.26 33.49
N PRO A 682 23.47 15.59 33.93
CA PRO A 682 23.39 14.12 33.95
C PRO A 682 23.56 13.47 32.57
N LEU A 683 23.17 14.16 31.49
CA LEU A 683 23.38 13.68 30.12
C LEU A 683 24.83 13.88 29.67
N ILE A 684 25.45 15.01 30.02
CA ILE A 684 26.87 15.28 29.77
C ILE A 684 27.73 14.21 30.45
N GLU A 685 27.45 13.87 31.71
CA GLU A 685 28.12 12.76 32.41
C GLU A 685 28.00 11.43 31.66
N VAL A 686 26.77 10.99 31.34
CA VAL A 686 26.51 9.74 30.59
C VAL A 686 27.28 9.74 29.28
N MET A 687 27.21 10.82 28.51
CA MET A 687 27.93 10.98 27.24
C MET A 687 29.46 10.93 27.41
N GLN A 688 30.01 11.55 28.45
CA GLN A 688 31.45 11.58 28.70
C GLN A 688 31.99 10.24 29.20
N GLU A 689 31.28 9.59 30.12
CA GLU A 689 31.64 8.28 30.69
C GLU A 689 31.57 7.18 29.62
N THR A 690 30.52 7.19 28.80
CA THR A 690 30.38 6.27 27.65
C THR A 690 31.52 6.42 26.63
N ARG A 691 32.14 7.61 26.52
CA ARG A 691 33.33 7.83 25.66
C ARG A 691 34.63 7.25 26.23
N GLN A 692 34.68 6.86 27.51
CA GLN A 692 35.87 6.25 28.13
C GLN A 692 35.82 4.72 28.16
N VAL A 693 34.67 4.10 27.81
CA VAL A 693 34.50 2.65 27.77
C VAL A 693 35.51 2.02 26.79
N GLN A 694 36.27 1.03 27.27
CA GLN A 694 37.29 0.36 26.47
C GLN A 694 36.70 -0.24 25.19
N GLY A 695 37.30 0.08 24.04
CA GLY A 695 36.82 -0.32 22.71
C GLY A 695 35.93 0.71 22.01
N VAL A 696 35.33 1.66 22.74
CA VAL A 696 34.61 2.80 22.17
C VAL A 696 35.61 3.84 21.65
N LYS A 697 35.37 4.33 20.41
CA LYS A 697 36.18 5.37 19.75
C LYS A 697 35.35 6.63 19.49
N LYS A 698 34.02 6.46 19.35
CA LYS A 698 33.03 7.52 19.15
C LYS A 698 31.72 7.14 19.84
N VAL A 699 31.05 8.14 20.37
CA VAL A 699 29.65 8.10 20.79
C VAL A 699 28.97 9.21 19.99
N LEU A 700 27.84 8.92 19.35
CA LEU A 700 27.16 9.88 18.47
C LEU A 700 25.74 10.16 18.95
N VAL A 701 25.21 11.33 18.58
CA VAL A 701 23.78 11.65 18.68
C VAL A 701 23.21 11.78 17.27
N ALA A 702 22.35 10.84 16.90
CA ALA A 702 21.63 10.77 15.63
C ALA A 702 20.10 10.82 15.81
N SER A 703 19.59 10.62 17.02
CA SER A 703 18.23 10.96 17.44
C SER A 703 18.00 12.47 17.44
N GLY A 704 16.75 12.90 17.25
CA GLY A 704 16.37 14.31 17.27
C GLY A 704 16.57 14.96 18.64
N ILE A 705 17.01 16.22 18.63
CA ILE A 705 17.13 17.06 19.84
C ILE A 705 16.12 18.21 19.84
N ARG A 706 15.87 18.74 21.03
CA ARG A 706 15.08 19.94 21.29
C ARG A 706 15.99 21.15 21.41
N MET A 707 15.97 21.96 20.35
CA MET A 707 16.78 23.15 20.15
C MET A 707 16.55 24.19 21.26
N ASP A 708 15.29 24.41 21.63
CA ASP A 708 14.82 25.31 22.69
C ASP A 708 15.28 24.93 24.11
N LEU A 709 15.64 23.66 24.31
CA LEU A 709 16.30 23.16 25.53
C LEU A 709 17.82 23.20 25.40
N ALA A 710 18.37 22.70 24.28
CA ALA A 710 19.81 22.61 24.04
C ALA A 710 20.49 23.99 24.10
N GLN A 711 19.84 25.03 23.57
CA GLN A 711 20.35 26.40 23.57
C GLN A 711 20.40 27.07 24.96
N ARG A 712 19.96 26.38 26.02
CA ARG A 712 20.02 26.83 27.42
C ARG A 712 21.24 26.32 28.18
N SER A 713 21.98 25.34 27.66
CA SER A 713 23.24 24.84 28.24
C SER A 713 24.38 25.00 27.22
N PRO A 714 25.22 26.04 27.37
CA PRO A 714 26.46 26.17 26.60
C PRO A 714 27.39 24.96 26.73
N GLU A 715 27.36 24.29 27.89
CA GLU A 715 28.15 23.11 28.23
C GLU A 715 27.73 21.92 27.37
N TYR A 716 26.42 21.66 27.27
CA TYR A 716 25.86 20.64 26.40
C TYR A 716 26.16 20.93 24.93
N MET A 717 26.01 22.18 24.48
CA MET A 717 26.32 22.57 23.09
C MET A 717 27.80 22.38 22.74
N ALA A 718 28.71 22.68 23.67
CA ALA A 718 30.13 22.44 23.51
C ALA A 718 30.46 20.94 23.46
N GLU A 719 29.94 20.12 24.39
CA GLU A 719 30.15 18.66 24.40
C GLU A 719 29.57 18.01 23.13
N LEU A 720 28.33 18.33 22.76
CA LEU A 720 27.62 17.82 21.59
C LEU A 720 28.40 18.05 20.29
N THR A 721 28.82 19.30 20.02
CA THR A 721 29.57 19.64 18.80
C THR A 721 30.99 19.05 18.82
N LYS A 722 31.73 19.22 19.93
CA LYS A 722 33.11 18.76 20.09
C LYS A 722 33.25 17.23 20.03
N HIS A 723 32.28 16.47 20.54
CA HIS A 723 32.39 15.02 20.65
C HIS A 723 31.33 14.21 19.89
N HIS A 724 30.04 14.57 19.97
CA HIS A 724 28.93 13.65 19.61
C HIS A 724 28.26 13.87 18.25
N VAL A 725 28.54 14.96 17.54
CA VAL A 725 28.03 15.15 16.16
C VAL A 725 29.04 14.64 15.14
N GLY A 726 28.67 13.60 14.40
CA GLY A 726 29.51 12.93 13.40
C GLY A 726 29.77 13.72 12.10
N GLY A 727 29.01 14.78 11.87
CA GLY A 727 29.12 15.68 10.71
C GLY A 727 27.78 16.32 10.33
N LEU A 728 26.69 15.56 10.47
CA LEU A 728 25.32 16.03 10.37
C LEU A 728 24.63 15.89 11.73
N LEU A 729 23.86 16.90 12.15
CA LEU A 729 22.96 16.83 13.30
C LEU A 729 21.52 16.98 12.81
N LYS A 730 20.66 16.02 13.17
CA LYS A 730 19.23 16.03 12.84
C LYS A 730 18.48 16.94 13.81
N VAL A 731 17.70 17.87 13.27
CA VAL A 731 16.84 18.77 14.05
C VAL A 731 15.47 18.90 13.39
N ALA A 732 14.44 19.16 14.20
CA ALA A 732 13.07 19.27 13.72
C ALA A 732 12.49 20.63 14.15
N PRO A 733 12.47 21.62 13.24
CA PRO A 733 11.63 22.82 13.33
C PRO A 733 10.21 22.61 12.76
N GLU A 734 10.02 21.63 11.86
CA GLU A 734 8.78 21.22 11.19
C GLU A 734 8.08 22.25 10.28
N HIS A 735 8.06 23.53 10.62
CA HIS A 735 7.53 24.61 9.77
C HIS A 735 8.31 25.92 9.99
N ALA A 736 8.02 26.94 9.18
CA ALA A 736 8.57 28.29 9.37
C ALA A 736 7.53 29.32 9.85
N SER A 737 6.26 28.92 9.97
CA SER A 737 5.12 29.83 10.11
C SER A 737 4.52 29.72 11.51
N GLU A 738 4.44 30.83 12.25
CA GLU A 738 4.02 30.85 13.65
C GLU A 738 2.63 30.21 13.86
N GLU A 739 1.66 30.54 13.00
CA GLU A 739 0.29 30.01 13.10
C GLU A 739 0.23 28.48 12.90
N VAL A 740 1.19 27.89 12.19
CA VAL A 740 1.32 26.44 12.01
C VAL A 740 2.09 25.82 13.18
N LEU A 741 3.15 26.48 13.63
CA LEU A 741 3.98 26.05 14.77
C LEU A 741 3.17 26.03 16.08
N GLU A 742 2.23 26.96 16.29
CA GLU A 742 1.26 26.93 17.38
C GLU A 742 0.42 25.64 17.37
N LYS A 743 -0.19 25.32 16.21
CA LYS A 743 -1.00 24.09 16.04
C LYS A 743 -0.17 22.81 16.12
N MET A 744 1.10 22.86 15.76
CA MET A 744 2.08 21.78 15.97
C MET A 744 2.53 21.64 17.43
N ARG A 745 2.32 22.68 18.26
CA ARG A 745 2.90 22.90 19.60
C ARG A 745 4.43 22.89 19.60
N LYS A 746 4.99 23.76 18.76
CA LYS A 746 6.43 23.94 18.52
C LYS A 746 6.92 25.33 18.96
N PRO A 747 8.25 25.51 19.12
CA PRO A 747 8.87 26.84 19.28
C PRO A 747 8.80 27.67 17.99
N SER A 748 9.27 28.92 18.01
CA SER A 748 9.35 29.75 16.79
C SER A 748 10.41 29.19 15.82
N ILE A 749 10.32 29.60 14.55
CA ILE A 749 11.43 29.42 13.60
C ILE A 749 12.69 30.20 14.03
N ASP A 750 12.53 31.26 14.84
CA ASP A 750 13.62 32.04 15.42
C ASP A 750 14.48 31.20 16.38
N ASP A 751 13.87 30.30 17.17
CA ASP A 751 14.61 29.36 18.02
C ASP A 751 15.52 28.44 17.19
N PHE A 752 15.10 28.06 15.97
CA PHE A 752 15.96 27.32 15.05
C PHE A 752 17.06 28.19 14.44
N ALA A 753 16.80 29.46 14.15
CA ALA A 753 17.82 30.40 13.65
C ALA A 753 18.89 30.72 14.72
N GLU A 754 18.47 30.97 15.97
CA GLU A 754 19.37 31.21 17.10
C GLU A 754 20.16 29.94 17.45
N PHE A 755 19.49 28.78 17.53
CA PHE A 755 20.15 27.49 17.70
C PHE A 755 21.17 27.19 16.58
N SER A 756 20.81 27.44 15.31
CA SER A 756 21.72 27.26 14.16
C SER A 756 22.97 28.14 14.29
N THR A 757 22.78 29.38 14.74
CA THR A 757 23.88 30.33 14.96
C THR A 757 24.82 29.86 16.09
N LYS A 758 24.25 29.43 17.23
CA LYS A 758 24.99 28.85 18.36
C LYS A 758 25.74 27.57 17.94
N PHE A 759 25.05 26.65 17.26
CA PHE A 759 25.61 25.39 16.76
C PHE A 759 26.78 25.63 15.78
N GLN A 760 26.65 26.54 14.83
CA GLN A 760 27.73 26.88 13.90
C GLN A 760 28.94 27.49 14.62
N ASN A 761 28.72 28.29 15.66
CA ASN A 761 29.81 28.92 16.40
C ASN A 761 30.56 27.92 17.30
N GLU A 762 29.86 27.01 17.99
CA GLU A 762 30.52 25.91 18.71
C GLU A 762 31.20 24.90 17.75
N SER A 763 30.62 24.61 16.59
CA SER A 763 31.26 23.78 15.55
C SER A 763 32.59 24.39 15.06
N LYS A 764 32.63 25.72 14.84
CA LYS A 764 33.86 26.46 14.49
C LYS A 764 34.90 26.39 15.62
N LYS A 765 34.49 26.64 16.88
CA LYS A 765 35.38 26.51 18.06
C LYS A 765 35.94 25.09 18.22
N ALA A 766 35.14 24.07 17.93
CA ALA A 766 35.56 22.66 17.91
C ALA A 766 36.45 22.29 16.70
N GLY A 767 36.72 23.22 15.78
CA GLY A 767 37.53 22.99 14.58
C GLY A 767 36.86 22.10 13.51
N LYS A 768 35.53 21.90 13.58
CA LYS A 768 34.79 20.95 12.75
C LYS A 768 33.94 21.63 11.68
N LYS A 769 33.77 20.93 10.56
CA LYS A 769 32.71 21.20 9.57
C LYS A 769 31.52 20.32 9.91
N GLN A 770 30.48 20.92 10.47
CA GLN A 770 29.24 20.25 10.88
C GLN A 770 28.04 21.06 10.36
N HIS A 771 26.96 20.36 10.01
CA HIS A 771 25.77 20.97 9.41
C HIS A 771 24.48 20.44 10.06
N LEU A 772 23.44 21.27 10.07
CA LEU A 772 22.10 20.87 10.50
C LEU A 772 21.33 20.25 9.34
N VAL A 773 20.56 19.20 9.63
CA VAL A 773 19.58 18.59 8.73
C VAL A 773 18.19 18.87 9.31
N PRO A 774 17.50 19.93 8.87
CA PRO A 774 16.18 20.29 9.37
C PRO A 774 15.08 19.46 8.69
N TYR A 775 14.20 18.87 9.49
CA TYR A 775 12.97 18.22 9.03
C TYR A 775 11.81 19.21 9.00
N PHE A 776 11.09 19.23 7.88
CA PHE A 776 9.94 20.10 7.61
C PHE A 776 8.76 19.25 7.08
N ILE A 777 7.52 19.63 7.42
CA ILE A 777 6.30 18.85 7.15
C ILE A 777 5.31 19.67 6.31
N ALA A 778 4.97 19.17 5.11
CA ALA A 778 3.89 19.71 4.29
C ALA A 778 2.50 19.19 4.75
N SER A 779 1.43 19.93 4.42
CA SER A 779 0.03 19.52 4.58
C SER A 779 -0.44 19.19 5.99
N HIS A 780 0.30 19.66 7.00
CA HIS A 780 -0.17 19.69 8.38
C HIS A 780 -1.39 20.63 8.50
N PRO A 781 -2.39 20.33 9.36
CA PRO A 781 -3.49 21.25 9.63
C PRO A 781 -3.03 22.66 10.02
N GLY A 782 -3.67 23.66 9.43
CA GLY A 782 -3.32 25.08 9.52
C GLY A 782 -2.20 25.53 8.58
N SER A 783 -1.43 24.62 7.97
CA SER A 783 -0.51 24.99 6.89
C SER A 783 -1.33 25.26 5.62
N ASP A 784 -1.53 26.54 5.28
CA ASP A 784 -2.23 27.00 4.09
C ASP A 784 -1.27 27.23 2.91
N LEU A 785 -1.71 27.92 1.86
CA LEU A 785 -0.84 28.27 0.74
C LEU A 785 0.20 29.35 1.09
N ASN A 786 -0.18 30.31 1.94
CA ASN A 786 0.69 31.42 2.35
C ASN A 786 1.80 30.94 3.30
N ALA A 787 1.46 30.15 4.32
CA ALA A 787 2.41 29.55 5.25
C ALA A 787 3.44 28.65 4.55
N MET A 788 3.07 28.01 3.43
CA MET A 788 4.00 27.23 2.61
C MET A 788 4.86 28.08 1.67
N ILE A 789 4.41 29.28 1.29
CA ILE A 789 5.24 30.27 0.59
C ILE A 789 6.24 30.90 1.57
N GLU A 790 5.81 31.21 2.79
CA GLU A 790 6.68 31.64 3.90
C GLU A 790 7.78 30.62 4.17
N LEU A 791 7.43 29.33 4.29
CA LEU A 791 8.42 28.24 4.40
C LEU A 791 9.34 28.15 3.17
N ALA A 792 8.84 28.31 1.94
CA ALA A 792 9.68 28.32 0.74
C ALA A 792 10.67 29.50 0.72
N VAL A 793 10.24 30.70 1.15
CA VAL A 793 11.09 31.90 1.29
C VAL A 793 12.14 31.68 2.37
N PHE A 794 11.76 31.17 3.54
CA PHE A 794 12.69 30.83 4.62
C PHE A 794 13.76 29.82 4.16
N LEU A 795 13.34 28.74 3.49
CA LEU A 795 14.24 27.73 2.92
C LEU A 795 15.23 28.38 1.93
N LYS A 796 14.75 29.26 1.04
CA LYS A 796 15.60 29.96 0.09
C LYS A 796 16.61 30.89 0.76
N GLN A 797 16.16 31.77 1.66
CA GLN A 797 17.01 32.75 2.34
C GLN A 797 18.14 32.08 3.13
N ASN A 798 17.86 30.93 3.74
CA ASN A 798 18.84 30.15 4.50
C ASN A 798 19.61 29.12 3.64
N GLY A 799 19.38 29.07 2.32
CA GLY A 799 20.06 28.17 1.38
C GLY A 799 19.68 26.69 1.50
N TYR A 800 18.65 26.34 2.26
CA TYR A 800 18.20 24.96 2.45
C TYR A 800 17.50 24.41 1.20
N LYS A 801 17.83 23.17 0.84
CA LYS A 801 17.26 22.45 -0.32
C LYS A 801 16.83 21.03 0.08
N PRO A 802 15.67 20.84 0.73
CA PRO A 802 15.21 19.54 1.20
C PRO A 802 14.89 18.59 0.04
N ASP A 803 15.75 17.59 -0.16
CA ASP A 803 15.59 16.62 -1.24
C ASP A 803 14.48 15.59 -0.97
N GLN A 804 14.28 15.24 0.31
CA GLN A 804 13.12 14.53 0.82
C GLN A 804 12.13 15.54 1.43
N VAL A 805 10.84 15.36 1.16
CA VAL A 805 9.73 16.14 1.76
C VAL A 805 8.82 15.18 2.50
N GLN A 806 8.66 15.41 3.81
CA GLN A 806 7.65 14.71 4.60
C GLN A 806 6.30 15.41 4.40
N ASP A 807 5.27 14.61 4.16
CA ASP A 807 3.90 15.05 3.96
C ASP A 807 3.06 14.52 5.12
N PHE A 808 2.18 15.33 5.71
CA PHE A 808 1.44 14.93 6.90
C PHE A 808 0.43 13.83 6.59
N ILE A 809 0.62 12.67 7.24
CA ILE A 809 -0.29 11.52 7.21
C ILE A 809 -0.96 11.42 8.59
N PRO A 810 -2.30 11.56 8.69
CA PRO A 810 -3.00 11.45 9.96
C PRO A 810 -2.92 10.04 10.56
N ALA A 811 -2.36 9.92 11.77
CA ALA A 811 -2.33 8.68 12.56
C ALA A 811 -3.49 8.63 13.60
N PRO A 812 -3.99 7.44 13.98
CA PRO A 812 -5.06 7.32 14.99
C PRO A 812 -4.70 8.01 16.32
N LEU A 813 -5.72 8.58 16.98
CA LEU A 813 -5.66 9.27 18.27
C LEU A 813 -4.89 10.61 18.33
N ASP A 814 -4.13 11.00 17.29
CA ASP A 814 -3.37 12.26 17.29
C ASP A 814 -4.26 13.52 17.24
N VAL A 815 -3.81 14.60 17.89
CA VAL A 815 -4.52 15.90 17.91
C VAL A 815 -4.58 16.52 16.50
N ALA A 816 -3.48 16.42 15.73
CA ALA A 816 -3.43 16.86 14.35
C ALA A 816 -4.37 16.03 13.46
N THR A 817 -4.59 14.75 13.78
CA THR A 817 -5.58 13.92 13.07
C THR A 817 -7.02 14.38 13.33
N CYS A 818 -7.34 14.80 14.56
CA CYS A 818 -8.61 15.48 14.85
C CYS A 818 -8.74 16.75 14.01
N MET A 819 -7.74 17.65 14.02
CA MET A 819 -7.76 18.88 13.21
C MET A 819 -7.96 18.57 11.72
N TYR A 820 -7.28 17.55 11.18
CA TYR A 820 -7.41 17.12 9.80
C TYR A 820 -8.81 16.61 9.46
N TYR A 821 -9.39 15.76 10.30
CA TYR A 821 -10.73 15.20 10.07
C TYR A 821 -11.79 16.30 10.16
N THR A 822 -11.83 17.02 11.28
CA THR A 822 -12.92 17.95 11.63
C THR A 822 -12.81 19.28 10.88
N GLY A 823 -11.59 19.83 10.77
CA GLY A 823 -11.35 21.24 10.43
C GLY A 823 -11.40 22.17 11.65
N LEU A 824 -11.23 21.63 12.87
CA LEU A 824 -11.30 22.35 14.15
C LEU A 824 -10.11 21.99 15.05
N ASP A 825 -9.55 22.97 15.77
CA ASP A 825 -8.68 22.68 16.91
C ASP A 825 -9.54 22.15 18.09
N PRO A 826 -9.25 20.96 18.65
CA PRO A 826 -10.11 20.35 19.65
C PRO A 826 -10.16 21.09 21.00
N PHE A 827 -9.15 21.92 21.32
CA PHE A 827 -9.03 22.60 22.60
C PHE A 827 -9.73 23.98 22.62
N SER A 828 -9.52 24.78 21.58
CA SER A 828 -10.07 26.14 21.40
C SER A 828 -11.34 26.20 20.56
N LYS A 829 -11.68 25.11 19.84
CA LYS A 829 -12.80 25.00 18.88
C LYS A 829 -12.73 25.98 17.70
N LYS A 830 -11.61 26.67 17.49
CA LYS A 830 -11.40 27.53 16.32
C LYS A 830 -11.31 26.69 15.03
N PRO A 831 -11.81 27.19 13.89
CA PRO A 831 -11.56 26.59 12.58
C PRO A 831 -10.07 26.48 12.23
N VAL A 832 -9.71 25.45 11.50
CA VAL A 832 -8.34 25.16 11.05
C VAL A 832 -8.38 24.76 9.56
N TYR A 833 -7.57 25.41 8.73
CA TYR A 833 -7.41 25.03 7.32
C TYR A 833 -6.84 23.61 7.17
N VAL A 834 -7.29 22.84 6.17
CA VAL A 834 -6.77 21.49 5.90
C VAL A 834 -6.60 21.26 4.41
N ALA A 835 -5.36 20.99 3.98
CA ALA A 835 -5.03 20.56 2.63
C ALA A 835 -5.50 19.11 2.36
N LYS A 836 -6.79 18.96 2.01
CA LYS A 836 -7.40 17.67 1.62
C LYS A 836 -7.33 17.39 0.12
N LYS A 837 -7.37 18.41 -0.74
CA LYS A 837 -7.35 18.20 -2.20
C LYS A 837 -5.93 17.86 -2.67
N MET A 838 -5.83 16.96 -3.64
CA MET A 838 -4.53 16.56 -4.23
C MET A 838 -3.78 17.73 -4.89
N ARG A 839 -4.47 18.74 -5.43
CA ARG A 839 -3.86 19.96 -5.99
C ARG A 839 -3.13 20.76 -4.91
N ASP A 840 -3.84 21.08 -3.83
CA ASP A 840 -3.35 21.84 -2.68
C ASP A 840 -2.12 21.17 -2.07
N ARG A 841 -2.20 19.87 -1.75
CA ARG A 841 -1.06 19.08 -1.21
C ARG A 841 0.13 19.05 -2.17
N LYS A 842 -0.12 18.95 -3.49
CA LYS A 842 0.93 18.99 -4.52
C LYS A 842 1.61 20.36 -4.57
N PHE A 843 0.87 21.47 -4.46
CA PHE A 843 1.45 22.81 -4.37
C PHE A 843 2.36 22.96 -3.15
N GLN A 844 1.91 22.51 -1.97
CA GLN A 844 2.71 22.60 -0.75
C GLN A 844 4.03 21.81 -0.85
N ARG A 845 3.97 20.57 -1.36
CA ARG A 845 5.18 19.76 -1.60
C ARG A 845 6.09 20.36 -2.68
N ALA A 846 5.51 20.95 -3.71
CA ALA A 846 6.25 21.65 -4.77
C ALA A 846 6.97 22.91 -4.25
N LEU A 847 6.32 23.68 -3.37
CA LEU A 847 6.88 24.89 -2.74
C LEU A 847 8.12 24.59 -1.89
N MET A 848 8.12 23.53 -1.09
CA MET A 848 9.33 23.10 -0.36
C MET A 848 10.50 22.71 -1.29
N GLN A 849 10.19 22.36 -2.53
CA GLN A 849 11.14 21.95 -3.56
C GLN A 849 11.13 22.91 -4.76
N PHE A 850 10.97 24.21 -4.50
CA PHE A 850 10.94 25.27 -5.53
C PHE A 850 12.18 25.27 -6.45
N PHE A 851 13.32 24.80 -5.94
CA PHE A 851 14.58 24.69 -6.65
C PHE A 851 14.66 23.49 -7.63
N LYS A 852 13.70 22.56 -7.59
CA LYS A 852 13.65 21.39 -8.49
C LYS A 852 12.94 21.77 -9.80
N PRO A 853 13.60 21.69 -10.98
CA PRO A 853 13.02 22.12 -12.26
C PRO A 853 11.66 21.48 -12.59
N GLU A 854 11.42 20.24 -12.15
CA GLU A 854 10.11 19.57 -12.32
C GLU A 854 8.94 20.26 -11.65
N ASN A 855 9.15 20.94 -10.53
CA ASN A 855 8.11 21.57 -9.73
C ASN A 855 7.80 23.00 -10.18
N TYR A 856 8.53 23.52 -11.17
CA TYR A 856 8.47 24.92 -11.59
C TYR A 856 7.06 25.38 -11.95
N PHE A 857 6.27 24.54 -12.63
CA PHE A 857 4.93 24.95 -13.08
C PHE A 857 3.93 24.98 -11.93
N GLU A 858 3.98 23.99 -11.05
CA GLU A 858 3.21 23.88 -9.82
C GLU A 858 3.51 25.04 -8.87
N VAL A 859 4.79 25.41 -8.69
CA VAL A 859 5.19 26.58 -7.90
C VAL A 859 4.74 27.89 -8.57
N ARG A 860 4.84 28.00 -9.90
CA ARG A 860 4.34 29.19 -10.62
C ARG A 860 2.81 29.32 -10.54
N GLU A 861 2.09 28.21 -10.49
CA GLU A 861 0.63 28.18 -10.31
C GLU A 861 0.27 28.57 -8.87
N ALA A 862 0.92 27.97 -7.87
CA ALA A 862 0.78 28.28 -6.45
C ALA A 862 1.04 29.77 -6.14
N LEU A 863 2.14 30.34 -6.64
CA LEU A 863 2.48 31.75 -6.46
C LEU A 863 1.50 32.71 -7.15
N ARG A 864 0.87 32.29 -8.25
CA ARG A 864 -0.19 33.08 -8.90
C ARG A 864 -1.50 33.02 -8.12
N GLU A 865 -1.85 31.85 -7.57
CA GLU A 865 -3.07 31.66 -6.78
C GLU A 865 -3.02 32.41 -5.43
N ALA A 866 -1.84 32.49 -4.81
CA ALA A 866 -1.60 33.32 -3.63
C ALA A 866 -1.36 34.82 -3.93
N GLY A 867 -1.43 35.25 -5.20
CA GLY A 867 -1.09 36.63 -5.61
C GLY A 867 0.40 37.02 -5.50
N ARG A 868 1.26 36.15 -4.98
CA ARG A 868 2.71 36.33 -4.76
C ARG A 868 3.55 36.23 -6.05
N GLN A 869 3.17 37.01 -7.05
CA GLN A 869 3.88 37.08 -8.34
C GLN A 869 5.21 37.84 -8.25
N ASP A 870 5.44 38.60 -7.17
CA ASP A 870 6.72 39.21 -6.79
C ASP A 870 7.84 38.17 -6.62
N LEU A 871 7.47 36.94 -6.24
CA LEU A 871 8.41 35.82 -6.09
C LEU A 871 8.73 35.12 -7.44
N ILE A 872 8.34 35.71 -8.58
CA ILE A 872 8.59 35.19 -9.93
C ILE A 872 9.43 36.23 -10.72
N GLY A 873 10.74 35.98 -10.85
CA GLY A 873 11.70 36.96 -11.35
C GLY A 873 13.12 36.41 -11.37
N ASN A 874 14.08 37.16 -11.88
CA ASN A 874 15.49 36.71 -11.96
C ASN A 874 16.37 37.28 -10.84
N ASP A 875 15.74 37.97 -9.89
CA ASP A 875 16.40 38.69 -8.81
C ASP A 875 16.76 37.75 -7.64
N CYS A 876 17.61 38.23 -6.74
CA CYS A 876 18.12 37.44 -5.61
C CYS A 876 17.00 36.88 -4.70
N ASP A 877 15.84 37.54 -4.63
CA ASP A 877 14.73 37.17 -3.74
C ASP A 877 13.65 36.31 -4.41
N SER A 878 13.43 36.42 -5.72
CA SER A 878 12.43 35.64 -6.47
C SER A 878 12.59 34.12 -6.33
N LEU A 879 11.60 33.40 -5.79
CA LEU A 879 11.67 31.94 -5.58
C LEU A 879 11.96 31.15 -6.86
N ILE A 880 11.40 31.58 -8.00
CA ILE A 880 11.60 30.96 -9.31
C ILE A 880 11.87 32.00 -10.39
N PRO A 881 12.66 31.67 -11.45
CA PRO A 881 12.85 32.53 -12.61
C PRO A 881 11.52 32.85 -13.31
N ASP A 882 11.45 33.95 -14.06
CA ASP A 882 10.28 34.22 -14.94
C ASP A 882 10.16 33.19 -16.08
N ARG A 883 11.31 32.72 -16.60
CA ARG A 883 11.33 31.79 -17.72
C ARG A 883 11.56 30.36 -17.23
N PRO A 884 10.72 29.38 -17.64
CA PRO A 884 10.89 27.99 -17.23
C PRO A 884 12.27 27.46 -17.65
N PRO A 885 13.01 26.76 -16.77
CA PRO A 885 14.24 26.07 -17.12
C PRO A 885 14.06 25.10 -18.30
N ARG A 886 15.14 24.84 -19.05
CA ARG A 886 15.11 23.88 -20.17
C ARG A 886 14.67 22.49 -19.71
N GLU A 887 15.15 22.04 -18.55
CA GLU A 887 14.74 20.78 -17.91
C GLU A 887 13.26 20.75 -17.55
N ALA A 888 12.71 21.85 -17.01
CA ALA A 888 11.28 21.97 -16.71
C ALA A 888 10.44 21.83 -17.98
N LEU A 889 10.83 22.52 -19.07
CA LEU A 889 10.19 22.40 -20.38
C LEU A 889 10.33 20.98 -20.96
N GLN A 890 11.49 20.34 -20.82
CA GLN A 890 11.72 18.97 -21.28
C GLN A 890 10.89 17.95 -20.49
N LYS A 891 10.79 18.06 -19.15
CA LYS A 891 9.98 17.15 -18.34
C LYS A 891 8.49 17.36 -18.57
N ARG A 892 8.03 18.62 -18.72
CA ARG A 892 6.64 18.92 -19.13
C ARG A 892 6.32 18.40 -20.53
N ARG A 893 7.26 18.49 -21.49
CA ARG A 893 7.14 17.87 -22.82
C ARG A 893 7.15 16.34 -22.74
N SER A 894 7.99 15.72 -21.91
CA SER A 894 7.99 14.26 -21.71
C SER A 894 6.67 13.77 -21.13
N ASN A 895 6.14 14.45 -20.10
CA ASN A 895 4.85 14.12 -19.50
C ASN A 895 3.67 14.38 -20.45
N ALA A 896 3.75 15.42 -21.30
CA ALA A 896 2.78 15.66 -22.36
C ALA A 896 2.87 14.58 -23.46
N ASN A 897 4.08 14.23 -23.92
CA ASN A 897 4.29 13.18 -24.91
C ASN A 897 3.83 11.81 -24.39
N LYS A 898 4.03 11.49 -23.10
CA LYS A 898 3.43 10.29 -22.48
C LYS A 898 1.89 10.31 -22.43
N ARG A 899 1.25 11.49 -22.49
CA ARG A 899 -0.21 11.64 -22.70
C ARG A 899 -0.62 11.64 -24.18
N PHE A 900 0.28 11.98 -25.10
CA PHE A 900 0.07 11.99 -26.55
C PHE A 900 0.65 10.76 -27.28
N GLN A 901 1.17 9.78 -26.55
CA GLN A 901 1.50 8.44 -27.05
C GLN A 901 0.34 7.45 -26.86
N GLY A 902 -0.84 7.95 -26.44
CA GLY A 902 -2.13 7.36 -26.79
C GLY A 902 -2.63 7.99 -28.10
N ASP A 903 -2.61 7.18 -29.15
CA ASP A 903 -3.31 7.31 -30.44
C ASP A 903 -2.95 8.42 -31.45
N TYR A 904 -3.24 8.07 -32.72
CA TYR A 904 -3.22 8.85 -33.96
C TYR A 904 -1.87 9.26 -34.57
N VAL A 905 -1.38 8.39 -35.49
CA VAL A 905 -0.59 8.81 -36.66
C VAL A 905 -1.16 8.18 -37.93
N HIS A 906 -1.92 8.94 -38.71
CA HIS A 906 -2.23 8.63 -40.10
C HIS A 906 -1.66 9.69 -41.05
N GLN A 907 -0.50 9.40 -41.65
CA GLN A 907 -0.09 10.06 -42.88
C GLN A 907 -0.83 9.42 -44.06
N ILE A 908 -1.80 10.12 -44.63
CA ILE A 908 -2.44 9.70 -45.89
C ILE A 908 -1.55 10.14 -47.05
N LYS A 909 -1.02 9.18 -47.82
CA LYS A 909 -0.41 9.45 -49.13
C LYS A 909 -1.50 9.84 -50.13
N SER A 910 -1.31 10.92 -50.86
CA SER A 910 -2.23 11.33 -51.93
C SER A 910 -2.18 10.37 -53.12
N LYS A 911 -3.36 10.13 -53.72
CA LYS A 911 -3.53 9.65 -55.10
C LYS A 911 -4.33 10.68 -55.91
N THR A 912 -4.36 10.50 -57.22
CA THR A 912 -4.53 11.56 -58.22
C THR A 912 -5.92 11.67 -58.86
N ASN A 913 -6.19 12.86 -59.42
CA ASN A 913 -7.20 13.21 -60.44
C ASN A 913 -8.66 13.37 -59.98
N GLY A 914 -9.32 14.45 -60.44
CA GLY A 914 -10.76 14.69 -60.21
C GLY A 914 -11.24 16.15 -60.20
N SER A 915 -10.90 16.97 -61.21
CA SER A 915 -11.60 18.26 -61.47
C SER A 915 -12.94 18.02 -62.21
N PRO A 916 -13.91 18.97 -62.33
CA PRO A 916 -13.79 20.42 -62.09
C PRO A 916 -15.01 21.12 -61.40
N ASN A 917 -14.95 22.46 -61.31
CA ASN A 917 -16.07 23.43 -61.28
C ASN A 917 -16.98 23.49 -60.02
N THR A 918 -17.62 24.62 -59.64
CA THR A 918 -17.50 26.04 -60.04
C THR A 918 -18.19 26.98 -59.02
N LYS A 919 -17.62 28.17 -58.79
CA LYS A 919 -18.31 29.49 -58.60
C LYS A 919 -19.26 29.69 -57.38
N ASP A 920 -19.56 30.91 -56.92
CA ASP A 920 -19.05 32.25 -57.26
C ASP A 920 -19.14 33.23 -56.07
N ALA A 921 -18.41 34.36 -56.17
CA ALA A 921 -18.71 35.67 -55.53
C ALA A 921 -18.76 35.79 -53.97
N LYS A 922 -18.45 36.93 -53.33
CA LYS A 922 -18.13 38.30 -53.80
C LYS A 922 -17.18 39.03 -52.81
N LYS A 923 -16.24 39.80 -53.38
CA LYS A 923 -15.74 41.16 -53.01
C LYS A 923 -16.15 41.79 -51.66
N SER A 924 -15.39 42.65 -50.97
CA SER A 924 -13.99 43.17 -51.05
C SER A 924 -13.80 44.21 -49.90
N ARG A 925 -12.60 44.63 -49.43
CA ARG A 925 -11.65 45.57 -50.07
C ARG A 925 -10.41 45.73 -49.13
N ASN A 926 -9.17 45.61 -49.62
CA ASN A 926 -8.17 46.69 -49.85
C ASN A 926 -7.55 47.35 -48.59
N LYS A 927 -6.27 47.78 -48.53
CA LYS A 927 -5.13 47.99 -49.49
C LYS A 927 -3.82 48.11 -48.64
N THR A 928 -2.56 48.07 -49.10
CA THR A 928 -1.84 48.04 -50.41
C THR A 928 -0.46 47.39 -50.15
N LYS A 929 0.10 46.43 -50.94
CA LYS A 929 0.85 46.54 -52.24
C LYS A 929 2.12 47.42 -52.19
N LYS A 930 3.25 47.15 -52.89
CA LYS A 930 3.84 45.95 -53.60
C LYS A 930 5.40 46.17 -53.62
N ARG A 931 6.32 45.68 -54.49
CA ARG A 931 6.33 45.02 -55.83
C ARG A 931 7.65 44.22 -56.05
N ALA A 932 7.64 43.26 -56.98
CA ALA A 932 8.79 42.71 -57.75
C ALA A 932 8.40 42.75 -59.27
N PRO A 933 9.25 42.55 -60.32
CA PRO A 933 10.39 41.61 -60.40
C PRO A 933 11.61 41.98 -61.32
N ASN A 934 12.56 41.04 -61.44
CA ASN A 934 13.59 40.76 -62.46
C ASN A 934 14.03 41.78 -63.57
N SER A 935 15.37 41.96 -63.62
CA SER A 935 16.28 41.86 -64.79
C SER A 935 17.72 41.64 -64.24
N GLY A 936 18.77 41.20 -64.94
CA GLY A 936 19.01 40.56 -66.25
C GLY A 936 20.32 39.72 -66.14
N ALA A 937 20.53 38.64 -66.90
CA ALA A 937 21.08 38.58 -68.27
C ALA A 937 22.64 38.48 -68.38
N THR A 938 23.11 37.48 -69.14
CA THR A 938 24.43 37.33 -69.82
C THR A 938 25.76 37.44 -69.05
N GLY A 939 26.36 36.27 -68.72
CA GLY A 939 27.50 35.72 -69.50
C GLY A 939 28.97 36.11 -69.22
N SER A 940 29.80 35.12 -68.89
CA SER A 940 31.15 34.87 -69.47
C SER A 940 31.63 33.43 -69.16
N ARG A 941 32.82 33.02 -69.61
CA ARG A 941 33.30 31.61 -69.67
C ARG A 941 34.56 31.34 -68.82
N HIS A 942 34.93 30.06 -68.74
CA HIS A 942 36.20 29.47 -68.23
C HIS A 942 36.32 29.42 -66.69
N SER A 943 36.70 28.31 -66.02
CA SER A 943 37.72 27.24 -66.23
C SER A 943 39.15 27.71 -65.96
N SER A 944 40.03 27.00 -65.23
CA SER A 944 39.91 25.74 -64.46
C SER A 944 41.17 25.51 -63.58
N GLU A 945 41.08 24.59 -62.60
CA GLU A 945 42.20 23.88 -61.93
C GLU A 945 43.20 24.61 -60.97
N SER A 946 43.82 23.78 -60.11
CA SER A 946 45.13 23.93 -59.41
C SER A 946 45.41 25.04 -58.36
N LEU A 947 45.39 24.60 -57.08
CA LEU A 947 46.46 24.64 -56.03
C LEU A 947 47.89 25.13 -56.41
N PRO A 948 48.82 25.42 -55.45
CA PRO A 948 48.73 26.04 -54.11
C PRO A 948 49.95 26.96 -53.68
N LEU A 949 49.94 27.47 -52.44
CA LEU A 949 51.10 27.77 -51.53
C LEU A 949 52.32 28.66 -51.94
N SER A 950 52.62 29.72 -51.15
CA SER A 950 53.99 30.08 -50.65
C SER A 950 53.97 31.26 -49.63
N ALA A 951 54.66 31.16 -48.46
CA ALA A 951 55.97 31.76 -48.04
C ALA A 951 55.95 33.27 -47.66
N LYS A 952 56.34 33.77 -46.47
CA LYS A 952 57.52 33.63 -45.54
C LYS A 952 58.73 34.58 -45.83
N LYS A 953 58.96 35.62 -44.98
CA LYS A 953 60.17 35.85 -44.12
C LYS A 953 60.45 37.31 -43.64
N LYS A 954 60.72 37.47 -42.32
CA LYS A 954 61.76 38.34 -41.65
C LYS A 954 61.59 39.89 -41.75
N LYS A 955 62.18 40.77 -40.89
CA LYS A 955 63.19 40.62 -39.79
C LYS A 955 63.17 41.79 -38.75
N SER A 956 63.54 41.49 -37.49
CA SER A 956 64.39 42.28 -36.54
C SER A 956 63.84 43.31 -35.50
N ASN A 957 64.58 43.36 -34.37
CA ASN A 957 64.79 44.40 -33.34
C ASN A 957 63.82 44.67 -32.14
N ARG A 958 64.31 44.29 -30.93
CA ARG A 958 64.41 45.00 -29.60
C ARG A 958 63.32 46.04 -29.22
N LYS A 959 62.87 46.16 -27.95
CA LYS A 959 63.63 46.08 -26.66
C LYS A 959 62.70 46.02 -25.41
N GLN A 960 63.05 45.25 -24.36
CA GLN A 960 62.78 45.46 -22.89
C GLN A 960 61.30 45.58 -22.36
N SER A 961 60.91 45.21 -21.12
CA SER A 961 61.62 44.62 -19.94
C SER A 961 60.72 43.90 -18.89
N ARG A 962 61.33 42.90 -18.20
CA ARG A 962 61.17 42.48 -16.76
C ARG A 962 59.91 41.71 -16.22
N ASN A 963 60.27 40.61 -15.51
CA ASN A 963 59.71 40.03 -14.27
C ASN A 963 58.44 39.12 -14.25
N GLN A 964 58.70 37.81 -14.13
CA GLN A 964 58.00 36.82 -13.27
C GLN A 964 58.52 36.90 -11.80
N PRO A 965 58.12 36.08 -10.79
CA PRO A 965 57.23 34.87 -10.74
C PRO A 965 56.09 34.95 -9.68
N GLY A 966 55.27 33.92 -9.38
CA GLY A 966 55.00 32.61 -10.02
C GLY A 966 54.73 31.43 -9.03
N LYS A 967 53.96 30.41 -9.48
CA LYS A 967 53.69 29.07 -8.86
C LYS A 967 52.94 29.05 -7.50
N GLY A 968 52.09 28.07 -7.14
CA GLY A 968 51.47 26.95 -7.89
C GLY A 968 51.89 25.53 -7.45
N TYR A 969 50.94 24.69 -6.98
CA TYR A 969 51.11 23.23 -6.86
C TYR A 969 49.78 22.43 -6.79
N ARG A 970 49.80 21.16 -7.22
CA ARG A 970 48.74 20.13 -7.06
C ARG A 970 49.43 18.73 -7.09
N PRO A 971 49.02 17.73 -6.30
CA PRO A 971 49.84 16.51 -6.09
C PRO A 971 49.56 15.37 -7.09
N GLU A 972 50.54 14.47 -7.21
CA GLU A 972 50.52 13.27 -8.07
C GLU A 972 50.15 11.98 -7.31
N ARG A 973 49.79 10.93 -8.06
CA ARG A 973 49.73 9.53 -7.57
C ARG A 973 51.07 8.83 -7.84
N LYS A 974 51.41 7.82 -7.03
CA LYS A 974 52.39 6.78 -7.38
C LYS A 974 51.72 5.43 -7.55
N GLU A 975 52.11 4.71 -8.59
CA GLU A 975 52.01 3.25 -8.67
C GLU A 975 53.40 2.64 -8.37
N ILE A 976 53.44 1.36 -7.98
CA ILE A 976 54.66 0.60 -7.76
C ILE A 976 54.51 -0.75 -8.46
N LYS A 977 55.51 -1.18 -9.24
CA LYS A 977 55.62 -2.54 -9.81
C LYS A 977 56.79 -3.30 -9.17
N ARG A 978 56.65 -4.62 -9.10
CA ARG A 978 57.63 -5.57 -8.55
C ARG A 978 58.84 -5.77 -9.47
N LYS A 979 59.98 -6.15 -8.86
CA LYS A 979 61.03 -7.11 -9.25
C LYS A 979 62.30 -6.80 -8.43
N ASP A 980 63.18 -7.72 -8.04
CA ASP A 980 63.26 -9.19 -8.16
C ASP A 980 63.81 -9.79 -6.84
N SER A 981 64.06 -11.10 -6.79
CA SER A 981 64.39 -11.96 -5.63
C SER A 981 63.26 -12.23 -4.63
#